data_AF-A0A3M4Q0C3-F1
#
_entry.id   AF-A0A3M4Q0C3-F1
#
_cell.length_a   1.000
_cell.length_b   1.000
_cell.length_c   1.000
_cell.angle_alpha   90.00
_cell.angle_beta   90.00
_cell.angle_gamma   90.00
#
_symmetry.space_group_name_H-M   'P 1'
#
loop_
_entity.id
_entity.type
_entity.pdbx_description
1 polymer ?
#
loop_
_entity_poly.entity_id
_entity_poly.type
_entity_poly.pdbx_seq_one_letter_code
_entity_poly.pdbx_strand_id
1 'polypeptide(L)'
;MKRKPFQKTLLALMVSAGAAHVAAVEFDVSSGQNKWKGQVFNEPVTLVGSRNVVATQRNVDGASVAETNVQGSLINRADYNIDGSGLNIRGFVVDGALDSDLRARGGTITGDVIQAGTIRLTNQTWAEGFEVGAANIGGSVINSGTIVTVDVPGSDSDGEGMYLNGTTVGGDVINSGLIDVTSIYGYGLILDTHNNMPVTVGGKILNSGTIRVTGEEALGIEVETDTSDLRIENSGVVTVNGGMARAVQFNSGTFDYLLNTGTIEANGANAVAVHLTGATFTQNPQSGARGVINRGLISADSTAILVNARDQTSPFEINQQAGEIRSKSGTAIDAANLATLNWTGGKITGDLLNLSAVNVAGQADFAGQRIIAPVSINSGSLNLAAPGTTISGNLNVASGAGIDMHLADSVVPTTPYLSVNGTANFAQASKLTVSAQPGDFARTNNGTQYTLLQATSVQNNGLSVASSSSLLNVLSYSADAQTVKAVVAVKDNQQVQQELAGAGASAAAATAVNTFKNDVLGGLNQNDPVFQSLANAGTAQQLAQVSEQLKPDVNRGALDVALSGQTVINGAIFNRLTDQRAGHQTGGVWVQGLSSNMDQDGRGGNNGYSANSSGMAVGVDGRLNDTTTLGVAYSYLNSNIHSDLGNKTDVEGHALSLYGNWALQNWFVDGSLSYGHNDNDSKRHVAGTTAKGSYDSNVLAASVIGGYSFKPSQAVVIEPRVAARYANVRMDGYDEKGSSAALSTRSQRYEVGELGAGVRLAGNLPMGAGSLQPEATLMAYHDLMGDRVAQTSNFVAGGAAFTTTGASVARDSYEASVGVNYQVSDFTVGASYTRQARSGFDADGVMLKARYAF
;
A
#
# COMPACT_ATOMS: atom_id res chain seq x y z
N MET A 1 15.90 1.82 18.05
CA MET A 1 16.58 3.04 17.54
C MET A 1 17.05 2.79 16.11
N LYS A 2 16.47 3.49 15.14
CA LYS A 2 16.75 3.30 13.70
C LYS A 2 18.01 4.08 13.30
N ARG A 3 19.11 3.40 12.98
CA ARG A 3 20.28 4.01 12.31
C ARG A 3 19.98 4.11 10.82
N LYS A 4 19.96 5.33 10.27
CA LYS A 4 19.73 5.62 8.85
C LYS A 4 21.00 5.26 8.03
N PRO A 5 20.91 4.47 6.95
CA PRO A 5 22.00 4.25 6.02
C PRO A 5 21.87 5.25 4.86
N PHE A 6 22.30 6.50 5.04
CA PHE A 6 22.29 7.49 3.94
C PHE A 6 23.43 8.51 4.00
N GLN A 7 24.39 8.36 4.93
CA GLN A 7 25.46 9.34 5.13
C GLN A 7 26.73 9.09 4.32
N LYS A 8 26.84 7.99 3.55
CA LYS A 8 28.04 7.73 2.74
C LYS A 8 27.97 8.26 1.31
N THR A 9 26.77 8.40 0.74
CA THR A 9 26.58 8.90 -0.63
C THR A 9 26.77 10.42 -0.73
N LEU A 10 26.46 11.16 0.34
CA LEU A 10 26.68 12.62 0.37
C LEU A 10 28.18 12.98 0.44
N LEU A 11 29.02 12.09 0.98
CA LEU A 11 30.47 12.30 1.00
C LEU A 11 31.09 12.08 -0.40
N ALA A 12 30.60 11.09 -1.16
CA ALA A 12 30.99 10.90 -2.56
C ALA A 12 30.53 12.05 -3.47
N LEU A 13 29.36 12.64 -3.21
CA LEU A 13 28.86 13.83 -3.91
C LEU A 13 29.46 15.16 -3.42
N MET A 14 30.01 15.24 -2.21
CA MET A 14 30.70 16.44 -1.72
C MET A 14 32.18 16.49 -2.12
N VAL A 15 32.80 15.34 -2.43
CA VAL A 15 34.18 15.30 -2.97
C VAL A 15 34.24 15.83 -4.41
N SER A 16 33.14 15.81 -5.18
CA SER A 16 33.10 16.42 -6.51
C SER A 16 32.94 17.95 -6.51
N ALA A 17 32.67 18.58 -5.36
CA ALA A 17 32.44 20.03 -5.24
C ALA A 17 33.43 20.76 -4.30
N GLY A 18 34.38 20.05 -3.68
CA GLY A 18 35.23 20.58 -2.61
C GLY A 18 36.71 20.25 -2.74
N ALA A 19 37.27 20.22 -3.95
CA ALA A 19 38.73 20.25 -4.13
C ALA A 19 39.15 21.70 -4.39
N ALA A 20 39.99 22.25 -3.51
CA ALA A 20 40.69 23.49 -3.75
C ALA A 20 41.35 23.46 -5.13
N HIS A 21 41.28 24.58 -5.87
CA HIS A 21 41.88 24.78 -7.19
C HIS A 21 43.39 24.51 -7.16
N VAL A 22 43.78 23.25 -7.25
CA VAL A 22 44.98 22.85 -8.00
C VAL A 22 44.56 23.00 -9.45
N ALA A 23 45.28 23.80 -10.24
CA ALA A 23 44.95 24.02 -11.63
C ALA A 23 44.99 22.67 -12.37
N ALA A 24 43.84 22.03 -12.55
CA ALA A 24 43.75 20.83 -13.36
C ALA A 24 44.08 21.21 -14.81
N VAL A 25 44.88 20.39 -15.48
CA VAL A 25 45.12 20.57 -16.91
C VAL A 25 43.87 20.10 -17.63
N GLU A 26 43.22 21.02 -18.35
CA GLU A 26 42.04 20.76 -19.14
C GLU A 26 42.41 20.61 -20.62
N PHE A 27 41.98 19.51 -21.24
CA PHE A 27 42.12 19.30 -22.68
C PHE A 27 40.73 19.22 -23.32
N ASP A 28 40.46 20.13 -24.26
CA ASP A 28 39.25 20.10 -25.06
C ASP A 28 39.45 19.18 -26.28
N VAL A 29 38.80 18.01 -26.27
CA VAL A 29 38.94 17.02 -27.35
C VAL A 29 38.35 17.50 -28.68
N SER A 30 37.52 18.54 -28.67
CA SER A 30 36.94 19.13 -29.90
C SER A 30 38.01 19.80 -30.77
N SER A 31 39.17 20.12 -30.19
CA SER A 31 40.32 20.68 -30.92
C SER A 31 41.10 19.63 -31.73
N GLY A 32 40.71 18.35 -31.65
CA GLY A 32 41.29 17.24 -32.41
C GLY A 32 42.41 16.47 -31.71
N GLN A 33 42.93 16.96 -30.56
CA GLN A 33 43.84 16.17 -29.73
C GLN A 33 43.04 15.18 -28.88
N ASN A 34 43.31 13.89 -29.05
CA ASN A 34 42.62 12.83 -28.32
C ASN A 34 43.53 11.66 -27.91
N LYS A 35 44.85 11.81 -28.04
CA LYS A 35 45.84 10.80 -27.65
C LYS A 35 46.94 11.43 -26.81
N TRP A 36 47.26 10.80 -25.69
CA TRP A 36 48.39 11.13 -24.82
C TRP A 36 49.19 9.87 -24.57
N LYS A 37 50.48 9.87 -24.95
CA LYS A 37 51.38 8.73 -24.76
C LYS A 37 52.66 9.17 -24.05
N GLY A 38 53.07 8.43 -23.02
CA GLY A 38 54.35 8.64 -22.33
C GLY A 38 54.46 9.99 -21.60
N GLN A 39 53.33 10.59 -21.22
CA GLN A 39 53.31 11.93 -20.61
C GLN A 39 53.45 11.85 -19.08
N VAL A 40 53.83 12.96 -18.46
CA VAL A 40 53.83 13.13 -17.00
C VAL A 40 53.12 14.43 -16.65
N PHE A 41 52.02 14.32 -15.92
CA PHE A 41 51.25 15.44 -15.39
C PHE A 41 51.40 15.48 -13.87
N ASN A 42 51.82 16.62 -13.32
CA ASN A 42 52.01 16.82 -11.87
C ASN A 42 50.73 17.36 -11.18
N GLU A 43 49.62 17.37 -11.91
CA GLU A 43 48.30 17.80 -11.47
C GLU A 43 47.19 16.93 -12.10
N PRO A 44 45.94 17.02 -11.62
CA PRO A 44 44.81 16.31 -12.23
C PRO A 44 44.61 16.70 -13.71
N VAL A 45 44.14 15.74 -14.51
CA VAL A 45 43.84 15.93 -15.94
C VAL A 45 42.34 15.80 -16.17
N THR A 46 41.73 16.77 -16.86
CA THR A 46 40.32 16.72 -17.26
C THR A 46 40.18 16.83 -18.78
N LEU A 47 39.48 15.87 -19.39
CA LEU A 47 39.08 15.92 -20.79
C LEU A 47 37.68 16.53 -20.87
N VAL A 48 37.49 17.54 -21.73
CA VAL A 48 36.20 18.23 -21.94
C VAL A 48 35.87 18.35 -23.43
N GLY A 49 34.68 18.85 -23.75
CA GLY A 49 34.25 19.07 -25.13
C GLY A 49 33.53 17.86 -25.73
N SER A 50 33.56 17.75 -27.06
CA SER A 50 32.92 16.63 -27.75
C SER A 50 33.70 16.19 -28.98
N ARG A 51 33.63 14.89 -29.29
CA ARG A 51 34.24 14.29 -30.47
C ARG A 51 33.20 13.43 -31.19
N ASN A 52 32.92 13.80 -32.45
CA ASN A 52 31.96 13.11 -33.30
C ASN A 52 32.69 12.53 -34.51
N VAL A 53 32.69 11.22 -34.69
CA VAL A 53 33.50 10.54 -35.73
C VAL A 53 32.73 9.41 -36.38
N VAL A 54 32.92 9.25 -37.70
CA VAL A 54 32.58 8.03 -38.44
C VAL A 54 33.89 7.32 -38.76
N ALA A 55 34.04 6.08 -38.31
CA ALA A 55 35.28 5.33 -38.41
C ALA A 55 35.55 4.91 -39.86
N THR A 56 36.77 5.16 -40.32
CA THR A 56 37.27 4.71 -41.64
C THR A 56 38.39 3.66 -41.52
N GLN A 57 38.79 3.35 -40.28
CA GLN A 57 39.81 2.36 -39.94
C GLN A 57 39.46 1.74 -38.58
N ARG A 58 40.07 0.59 -38.26
CA ARG A 58 39.90 -0.08 -36.96
C ARG A 58 40.57 0.71 -35.83
N ASN A 59 40.11 0.49 -34.60
CA ASN A 59 40.64 1.03 -33.34
C ASN A 59 40.62 2.57 -33.31
N VAL A 60 39.51 3.16 -33.75
CA VAL A 60 39.26 4.58 -33.57
C VAL A 60 38.84 4.83 -32.13
N ASP A 61 39.69 5.54 -31.39
CA ASP A 61 39.45 5.89 -29.99
C ASP A 61 38.70 7.22 -29.88
N GLY A 62 37.80 7.34 -28.90
CA GLY A 62 37.29 8.63 -28.42
C GLY A 62 38.43 9.44 -27.83
N ALA A 63 39.05 8.89 -26.77
CA ALA A 63 40.31 9.36 -26.22
C ALA A 63 41.17 8.18 -25.73
N SER A 64 42.49 8.30 -25.86
CA SER A 64 43.45 7.29 -25.39
C SER A 64 44.56 7.95 -24.57
N VAL A 65 44.76 7.44 -23.35
CA VAL A 65 45.83 7.84 -22.43
C VAL A 65 46.68 6.60 -22.15
N ALA A 66 47.86 6.52 -22.75
CA ALA A 66 48.74 5.36 -22.65
C ALA A 66 50.09 5.73 -22.02
N GLU A 67 50.65 4.84 -21.22
CA GLU A 67 51.95 4.95 -20.54
C GLU A 67 52.15 6.32 -19.85
N THR A 68 51.06 6.89 -19.32
CA THR A 68 51.03 8.28 -18.85
C THR A 68 50.84 8.34 -17.34
N ASN A 69 51.66 9.15 -16.67
CA ASN A 69 51.58 9.35 -15.22
C ASN A 69 50.80 10.63 -14.89
N VAL A 70 49.81 10.52 -13.99
CA VAL A 70 48.99 11.65 -13.52
C VAL A 70 49.04 11.74 -11.99
N GLN A 71 49.50 12.88 -11.48
CA GLN A 71 49.41 13.21 -10.07
C GLN A 71 48.04 13.85 -9.76
N GLY A 72 47.10 13.04 -9.29
CA GLY A 72 45.69 13.41 -9.12
C GLY A 72 44.77 12.54 -9.97
N SER A 73 43.53 12.99 -10.17
CA SER A 73 42.53 12.25 -10.93
C SER A 73 42.64 12.51 -12.44
N LEU A 74 42.28 11.50 -13.23
CA LEU A 74 42.05 11.58 -14.67
C LEU A 74 40.53 11.54 -14.93
N ILE A 75 39.96 12.64 -15.42
CA ILE A 75 38.51 12.81 -15.50
C ILE A 75 38.11 13.04 -16.96
N ASN A 76 37.32 12.14 -17.54
CA ASN A 76 36.64 12.37 -18.80
C ASN A 76 35.24 12.98 -18.58
N ARG A 77 35.10 14.28 -18.86
CA ARG A 77 33.81 14.98 -18.98
C ARG A 77 33.38 15.21 -20.43
N ALA A 78 34.17 14.75 -21.39
CA ALA A 78 33.89 14.93 -22.80
C ALA A 78 32.87 13.90 -23.31
N ASP A 79 32.15 14.28 -24.36
CA ASP A 79 31.22 13.39 -25.07
C ASP A 79 31.88 12.78 -26.32
N TYR A 80 31.84 11.46 -26.45
CA TYR A 80 32.34 10.72 -27.62
C TYR A 80 31.16 10.07 -28.35
N ASN A 81 30.88 10.51 -29.57
CA ASN A 81 29.90 9.88 -30.45
C ASN A 81 30.63 9.29 -31.67
N ILE A 82 30.80 7.97 -31.71
CA ILE A 82 31.59 7.28 -32.73
C ILE A 82 30.70 6.25 -33.42
N ASP A 83 30.50 6.43 -34.73
CA ASP A 83 29.94 5.42 -35.61
C ASP A 83 31.08 4.52 -36.11
N GLY A 84 31.01 3.23 -35.83
CA GLY A 84 32.02 2.24 -36.17
C GLY A 84 31.99 1.80 -37.63
N SER A 85 30.89 2.01 -38.36
CA SER A 85 30.72 1.59 -39.76
C SER A 85 31.15 0.12 -40.02
N GLY A 86 30.86 -0.76 -39.06
CA GLY A 86 31.22 -2.18 -39.07
C GLY A 86 32.68 -2.47 -38.68
N LEU A 87 33.36 -1.54 -38.01
CA LEU A 87 34.75 -1.66 -37.56
C LEU A 87 34.85 -1.62 -36.03
N ASN A 88 36.00 -2.09 -35.53
CA ASN A 88 36.39 -2.04 -34.12
C ASN A 88 36.60 -0.58 -33.69
N ILE A 89 35.99 -0.16 -32.58
CA ILE A 89 36.10 1.22 -32.04
C ILE A 89 36.20 1.21 -30.52
N ARG A 90 36.77 2.27 -29.94
CA ARG A 90 36.92 2.40 -28.48
C ARG A 90 36.49 3.78 -28.01
N GLY A 91 35.92 3.88 -26.81
CA GLY A 91 35.46 5.12 -26.21
C GLY A 91 36.59 5.83 -25.47
N PHE A 92 36.66 5.63 -24.16
CA PHE A 92 37.71 6.16 -23.30
C PHE A 92 38.68 5.07 -22.87
N VAL A 93 39.93 5.17 -23.28
CA VAL A 93 40.95 4.14 -23.05
C VAL A 93 42.06 4.69 -22.17
N VAL A 94 42.36 3.97 -21.09
CA VAL A 94 43.54 4.16 -20.26
C VAL A 94 44.37 2.88 -20.33
N ASP A 95 45.54 2.95 -20.96
CA ASP A 95 46.47 1.83 -21.08
C ASP A 95 45.82 0.54 -21.65
N GLY A 96 45.14 0.65 -22.80
CA GLY A 96 44.30 -0.42 -23.32
C GLY A 96 45.04 -1.70 -23.75
N ALA A 97 44.36 -2.84 -23.68
CA ALA A 97 44.90 -4.18 -23.92
C ALA A 97 45.48 -4.36 -25.33
N LEU A 98 44.91 -3.66 -26.33
CA LEU A 98 45.34 -3.69 -27.72
C LEU A 98 46.50 -2.73 -28.04
N ASP A 99 46.95 -1.92 -27.08
CA ASP A 99 48.06 -1.01 -27.30
C ASP A 99 49.38 -1.82 -27.25
N SER A 100 49.95 -2.05 -28.44
CA SER A 100 50.97 -3.06 -28.77
C SER A 100 52.28 -3.07 -27.95
N ASP A 101 52.47 -2.11 -27.03
CA ASP A 101 53.68 -1.91 -26.24
C ASP A 101 53.53 -2.31 -24.76
N LEU A 102 52.32 -2.62 -24.27
CA LEU A 102 52.07 -2.93 -22.85
C LEU A 102 52.32 -4.41 -22.51
N ARG A 103 53.60 -4.80 -22.48
CA ARG A 103 54.07 -6.09 -21.91
C ARG A 103 54.43 -6.03 -20.43
N ALA A 104 54.30 -4.84 -19.82
CA ALA A 104 54.52 -4.52 -18.41
C ALA A 104 53.42 -3.55 -17.94
N ARG A 105 53.38 -3.23 -16.64
CA ARG A 105 52.42 -2.26 -16.08
C ARG A 105 52.51 -0.92 -16.84
N GLY A 106 51.35 -0.36 -17.18
CA GLY A 106 51.18 0.92 -17.86
C GLY A 106 51.42 2.13 -16.96
N GLY A 107 50.71 3.23 -17.23
CA GLY A 107 50.77 4.48 -16.48
C GLY A 107 50.29 4.36 -15.02
N THR A 108 50.66 5.36 -14.21
CA THR A 108 50.19 5.51 -12.83
C THR A 108 49.33 6.76 -12.69
N ILE A 109 48.10 6.59 -12.24
CA ILE A 109 47.19 7.68 -11.87
C ILE A 109 47.00 7.61 -10.36
N THR A 110 47.46 8.62 -9.63
CA THR A 110 47.45 8.58 -8.15
C THR A 110 46.08 8.86 -7.53
N GLY A 111 45.16 9.47 -8.27
CA GLY A 111 43.77 9.72 -7.89
C GLY A 111 42.78 8.78 -8.59
N ASP A 112 41.57 9.28 -8.84
CA ASP A 112 40.49 8.52 -9.49
C ASP A 112 40.60 8.57 -11.02
N VAL A 113 40.11 7.53 -11.71
CA VAL A 113 39.80 7.56 -13.15
C VAL A 113 38.29 7.63 -13.32
N ILE A 114 37.78 8.72 -13.87
CA ILE A 114 36.35 9.01 -13.90
C ILE A 114 35.86 9.18 -15.34
N GLN A 115 34.91 8.36 -15.75
CA GLN A 115 34.07 8.59 -16.92
C GLN A 115 32.77 9.26 -16.46
N ALA A 116 32.61 10.56 -16.78
CA ALA A 116 31.47 11.38 -16.39
C ALA A 116 30.67 11.92 -17.58
N GLY A 117 31.29 12.04 -18.76
CA GLY A 117 30.62 12.43 -20.00
C GLY A 117 29.82 11.29 -20.64
N THR A 118 29.44 11.45 -21.91
CA THR A 118 28.69 10.44 -22.66
C THR A 118 29.58 9.73 -23.67
N ILE A 119 29.61 8.40 -23.63
CA ILE A 119 30.23 7.56 -24.66
C ILE A 119 29.10 6.87 -25.43
N ARG A 120 29.01 7.11 -26.74
CA ARG A 120 28.10 6.44 -27.67
C ARG A 120 28.90 5.83 -28.81
N LEU A 121 28.96 4.51 -28.82
CA LEU A 121 29.62 3.71 -29.86
C LEU A 121 28.53 2.94 -30.62
N THR A 122 28.33 3.22 -31.90
CA THR A 122 27.22 2.64 -32.69
C THR A 122 27.72 1.98 -33.98
N ASN A 123 26.97 1.05 -34.56
CA ASN A 123 27.31 0.39 -35.83
C ASN A 123 28.70 -0.26 -35.80
N GLN A 124 29.02 -0.98 -34.74
CA GLN A 124 30.33 -1.61 -34.51
C GLN A 124 30.25 -3.15 -34.60
N THR A 125 31.37 -3.84 -34.82
CA THR A 125 31.49 -5.31 -34.67
C THR A 125 32.36 -5.74 -33.47
N TRP A 126 33.18 -4.83 -32.94
CA TRP A 126 33.80 -4.96 -31.64
C TRP A 126 33.90 -3.57 -30.98
N ALA A 127 33.61 -3.41 -29.69
CA ALA A 127 33.81 -2.14 -29.01
C ALA A 127 34.11 -2.21 -27.52
N GLU A 128 34.96 -1.29 -27.05
CA GLU A 128 35.20 -1.02 -25.63
C GLU A 128 34.73 0.39 -25.27
N GLY A 129 33.76 0.50 -24.35
CA GLY A 129 33.22 1.78 -23.90
C GLY A 129 34.22 2.57 -23.06
N PHE A 130 34.51 2.06 -21.86
CA PHE A 130 35.47 2.63 -20.93
C PHE A 130 36.45 1.55 -20.46
N GLU A 131 37.66 1.60 -21.00
CA GLU A 131 38.72 0.64 -20.74
C GLU A 131 39.78 1.21 -19.80
N VAL A 132 40.19 0.43 -18.81
CA VAL A 132 41.38 0.66 -17.99
C VAL A 132 42.20 -0.63 -17.95
N GLY A 133 43.25 -0.70 -18.75
CA GLY A 133 44.13 -1.85 -18.87
C GLY A 133 45.49 -1.62 -18.19
N ALA A 134 46.12 -2.66 -17.65
CA ALA A 134 47.50 -2.69 -17.12
C ALA A 134 47.95 -1.53 -16.17
N ALA A 135 47.05 -0.67 -15.70
CA ALA A 135 47.37 0.59 -15.04
C ALA A 135 47.41 0.45 -13.52
N ASN A 136 48.08 1.39 -12.86
CA ASN A 136 48.04 1.54 -11.40
C ASN A 136 47.23 2.78 -11.01
N ILE A 137 46.04 2.55 -10.45
CA ILE A 137 45.09 3.58 -10.02
C ILE A 137 45.12 3.67 -8.50
N GLY A 138 45.58 4.79 -7.96
CA GLY A 138 45.63 5.02 -6.51
C GLY A 138 44.26 5.24 -5.87
N GLY A 139 43.33 5.83 -6.62
CA GLY A 139 41.93 6.02 -6.25
C GLY A 139 40.99 4.96 -6.83
N SER A 140 39.81 5.39 -7.23
CA SER A 140 38.71 4.56 -7.76
C SER A 140 38.63 4.63 -9.29
N VAL A 141 38.02 3.63 -9.92
CA VAL A 141 37.59 3.67 -11.33
C VAL A 141 36.07 3.85 -11.36
N ILE A 142 35.58 4.94 -11.96
CA ILE A 142 34.20 5.39 -11.78
C ILE A 142 33.53 5.68 -13.14
N ASN A 143 32.40 5.04 -13.41
CA ASN A 143 31.41 5.54 -14.37
C ASN A 143 30.29 6.25 -13.61
N SER A 144 30.26 7.57 -13.74
CA SER A 144 29.14 8.42 -13.31
C SER A 144 28.34 8.97 -14.49
N GLY A 145 28.82 8.74 -15.72
CA GLY A 145 28.24 9.24 -16.96
C GLY A 145 27.33 8.22 -17.64
N THR A 146 27.36 8.22 -18.97
CA THR A 146 26.58 7.31 -19.80
C THR A 146 27.50 6.62 -20.79
N ILE A 147 27.48 5.29 -20.80
CA ILE A 147 28.16 4.46 -21.77
C ILE A 147 27.10 3.68 -22.53
N VAL A 148 27.07 3.85 -23.85
CA VAL A 148 26.17 3.15 -24.76
C VAL A 148 26.99 2.52 -25.88
N THR A 149 26.89 1.21 -26.05
CA THR A 149 27.48 0.48 -27.17
C THR A 149 26.37 -0.27 -27.93
N VAL A 150 26.33 -0.11 -29.25
CA VAL A 150 25.32 -0.74 -30.12
C VAL A 150 26.02 -1.30 -31.35
N ASP A 151 25.94 -2.61 -31.50
CA ASP A 151 26.51 -3.35 -32.62
C ASP A 151 25.78 -3.12 -33.95
N VAL A 152 26.31 -3.71 -35.03
CA VAL A 152 25.56 -3.91 -36.27
C VAL A 152 24.54 -5.04 -36.06
N PRO A 153 23.24 -4.81 -36.27
CA PRO A 153 22.23 -5.84 -36.04
C PRO A 153 22.51 -7.15 -36.78
N GLY A 154 22.56 -8.26 -36.04
CA GLY A 154 22.80 -9.60 -36.59
C GLY A 154 24.25 -9.89 -36.98
N SER A 155 25.19 -9.01 -36.63
CA SER A 155 26.63 -9.28 -36.77
C SER A 155 27.14 -10.14 -35.62
N ASP A 156 28.13 -10.97 -35.88
CA ASP A 156 28.91 -11.66 -34.86
C ASP A 156 29.79 -10.62 -34.17
N SER A 157 29.31 -10.07 -33.05
CA SER A 157 29.83 -8.85 -32.44
C SER A 157 30.17 -9.02 -30.97
N ASP A 158 31.15 -8.23 -30.53
CA ASP A 158 31.56 -8.11 -29.15
C ASP A 158 31.40 -6.64 -28.69
N GLY A 159 31.01 -6.42 -27.44
CA GLY A 159 30.77 -5.07 -26.95
C GLY A 159 30.87 -5.01 -25.45
N GLU A 160 31.75 -4.15 -24.96
CA GLU A 160 32.03 -3.99 -23.55
C GLU A 160 31.68 -2.57 -23.09
N GLY A 161 30.97 -2.46 -21.97
CA GLY A 161 30.63 -1.19 -21.35
C GLY A 161 31.81 -0.62 -20.59
N MET A 162 32.16 -1.26 -19.48
CA MET A 162 33.34 -0.96 -18.69
C MET A 162 34.25 -2.18 -18.62
N TYR A 163 35.51 -2.02 -19.01
CA TYR A 163 36.50 -3.09 -19.11
C TYR A 163 37.73 -2.78 -18.27
N LEU A 164 38.05 -3.66 -17.33
CA LEU A 164 39.31 -3.61 -16.57
C LEU A 164 40.11 -4.87 -16.85
N ASN A 165 41.34 -4.73 -17.34
CA ASN A 165 42.22 -5.85 -17.62
C ASN A 165 43.60 -5.65 -16.97
N GLY A 166 44.05 -6.59 -16.13
CA GLY A 166 45.36 -6.50 -15.45
C GLY A 166 45.60 -5.23 -14.61
N THR A 167 44.54 -4.54 -14.20
CA THR A 167 44.58 -3.24 -13.52
C THR A 167 44.65 -3.38 -12.00
N THR A 168 45.39 -2.48 -11.35
CA THR A 168 45.40 -2.35 -9.88
C THR A 168 44.65 -1.09 -9.47
N VAL A 169 43.59 -1.24 -8.69
CA VAL A 169 42.75 -0.16 -8.18
C VAL A 169 42.87 -0.11 -6.65
N GLY A 170 43.36 1.01 -6.12
CA GLY A 170 43.48 1.22 -4.67
C GLY A 170 42.14 1.44 -3.97
N GLY A 171 41.19 2.07 -4.66
CA GLY A 171 39.83 2.36 -4.20
C GLY A 171 38.77 1.40 -4.73
N ASP A 172 37.61 1.94 -5.08
CA ASP A 172 36.44 1.18 -5.55
C ASP A 172 36.37 1.15 -7.09
N VAL A 173 35.63 0.18 -7.65
CA VAL A 173 35.14 0.22 -9.04
C VAL A 173 33.66 0.54 -8.99
N ILE A 174 33.22 1.64 -9.58
CA ILE A 174 31.89 2.20 -9.35
C ILE A 174 31.14 2.40 -10.66
N ASN A 175 29.91 1.88 -10.74
CA ASN A 175 28.90 2.34 -11.68
C ASN A 175 27.77 3.05 -10.93
N SER A 176 27.72 4.37 -11.03
CA SER A 176 26.59 5.19 -10.57
C SER A 176 25.77 5.78 -11.72
N GLY A 177 26.25 5.64 -12.95
CA GLY A 177 25.62 6.13 -14.17
C GLY A 177 24.85 5.04 -14.93
N LEU A 178 24.84 5.15 -16.26
CA LEU A 178 24.26 4.17 -17.18
C LEU A 178 25.38 3.45 -17.94
N ILE A 179 25.29 2.13 -17.99
CA ILE A 179 25.97 1.27 -18.95
C ILE A 179 24.86 0.53 -19.71
N ASP A 180 24.78 0.73 -21.03
CA ASP A 180 23.80 0.09 -21.91
C ASP A 180 24.51 -0.51 -23.13
N VAL A 181 24.54 -1.84 -23.21
CA VAL A 181 25.32 -2.59 -24.20
C VAL A 181 24.37 -3.46 -25.02
N THR A 182 24.42 -3.31 -26.34
CA THR A 182 23.72 -4.17 -27.30
C THR A 182 24.73 -4.78 -28.25
N SER A 183 24.99 -6.08 -28.09
CA SER A 183 25.96 -6.86 -28.87
C SER A 183 25.69 -8.36 -28.66
N ILE A 184 26.02 -9.25 -29.61
CA ILE A 184 25.82 -10.70 -29.44
C ILE A 184 26.55 -11.21 -28.19
N TYR A 185 27.85 -10.88 -28.06
CA TYR A 185 28.67 -11.08 -26.87
C TYR A 185 28.83 -9.72 -26.17
N GLY A 186 27.78 -9.31 -25.45
CA GLY A 186 27.78 -8.05 -24.73
C GLY A 186 28.23 -8.20 -23.28
N TYR A 187 29.03 -7.27 -22.77
CA TYR A 187 29.53 -7.24 -21.40
C TYR A 187 29.26 -5.87 -20.76
N GLY A 188 28.57 -5.83 -19.62
CA GLY A 188 28.31 -4.57 -18.93
C GLY A 188 29.55 -4.05 -18.19
N LEU A 189 30.05 -4.85 -17.25
CA LEU A 189 31.30 -4.63 -16.52
C LEU A 189 32.09 -5.94 -16.53
N ILE A 190 33.31 -5.93 -17.05
CA ILE A 190 34.18 -7.11 -17.13
C ILE A 190 35.54 -6.86 -16.48
N LEU A 191 35.97 -7.82 -15.65
CA LEU A 191 37.31 -7.92 -15.11
C LEU A 191 38.06 -9.10 -15.74
N ASP A 192 39.13 -8.81 -16.48
CA ASP A 192 39.88 -9.80 -17.23
C ASP A 192 41.40 -9.71 -16.94
N THR A 193 42.14 -10.70 -17.42
CA THR A 193 43.59 -10.77 -17.33
C THR A 193 44.23 -9.97 -18.47
N HIS A 194 45.34 -9.29 -18.19
CA HIS A 194 46.20 -8.72 -19.24
C HIS A 194 47.59 -9.35 -19.16
N ASN A 195 47.96 -10.20 -20.12
CA ASN A 195 49.26 -10.91 -20.11
C ASN A 195 49.53 -11.64 -18.77
N ASN A 196 48.55 -12.35 -18.22
CA ASN A 196 48.56 -12.99 -16.90
C ASN A 196 48.60 -12.03 -15.69
N MET A 197 48.43 -10.72 -15.90
CA MET A 197 48.28 -9.78 -14.79
C MET A 197 46.83 -9.85 -14.27
N PRO A 198 46.64 -10.05 -12.96
CA PRO A 198 45.32 -10.04 -12.34
C PRO A 198 44.73 -8.63 -12.24
N VAL A 199 43.42 -8.55 -12.02
CA VAL A 199 42.80 -7.30 -11.56
C VAL A 199 42.74 -7.30 -10.04
N THR A 200 43.22 -6.24 -9.40
CA THR A 200 43.12 -6.08 -7.94
C THR A 200 42.30 -4.85 -7.59
N VAL A 201 41.37 -4.99 -6.65
CA VAL A 201 40.50 -3.92 -6.17
C VAL A 201 40.63 -3.85 -4.65
N GLY A 202 41.23 -2.77 -4.14
CA GLY A 202 41.42 -2.56 -2.70
C GLY A 202 40.11 -2.30 -1.96
N GLY A 203 39.14 -1.68 -2.63
CA GLY A 203 37.80 -1.38 -2.15
C GLY A 203 36.76 -2.44 -2.51
N LYS A 204 35.72 -2.02 -3.23
CA LYS A 204 34.56 -2.81 -3.65
C LYS A 204 34.20 -2.52 -5.11
N ILE A 205 33.44 -3.42 -5.73
CA ILE A 205 32.65 -3.09 -6.91
C ILE A 205 31.27 -2.61 -6.44
N LEU A 206 30.87 -1.41 -6.84
CA LEU A 206 29.61 -0.78 -6.43
C LEU A 206 28.76 -0.47 -7.66
N ASN A 207 27.57 -1.08 -7.75
CA ASN A 207 26.56 -0.69 -8.73
C ASN A 207 25.37 -0.03 -8.03
N SER A 208 25.27 1.30 -8.14
CA SER A 208 24.08 2.07 -7.76
C SER A 208 23.32 2.62 -8.96
N GLY A 209 23.92 2.55 -10.15
CA GLY A 209 23.33 2.96 -11.41
C GLY A 209 22.59 1.84 -12.12
N THR A 210 22.61 1.86 -13.45
CA THR A 210 22.03 0.83 -14.30
C THR A 210 23.11 0.18 -15.16
N ILE A 211 23.13 -1.14 -15.17
CA ILE A 211 23.83 -1.97 -16.15
C ILE A 211 22.76 -2.73 -16.92
N ARG A 212 22.65 -2.45 -18.22
CA ARG A 212 21.73 -3.13 -19.13
C ARG A 212 22.54 -3.73 -20.27
N VAL A 213 22.34 -5.02 -20.53
CA VAL A 213 23.02 -5.72 -21.61
C VAL A 213 22.02 -6.56 -22.39
N THR A 214 22.06 -6.48 -23.71
CA THR A 214 21.18 -7.22 -24.62
C THR A 214 22.00 -7.91 -25.70
N GLY A 215 21.89 -9.24 -25.79
CA GLY A 215 22.73 -10.08 -26.66
C GLY A 215 22.43 -11.55 -26.44
N GLU A 216 22.74 -12.43 -27.41
CA GLU A 216 22.46 -13.87 -27.24
C GLU A 216 23.24 -14.47 -26.07
N GLU A 217 24.53 -14.13 -25.95
CA GLU A 217 25.44 -14.58 -24.89
C GLU A 217 25.85 -13.42 -23.97
N ALA A 218 24.92 -12.50 -23.71
CA ALA A 218 25.18 -11.30 -22.93
C ALA A 218 25.48 -11.56 -21.45
N LEU A 219 26.40 -10.77 -20.88
CA LEU A 219 26.89 -10.83 -19.51
C LEU A 219 26.81 -9.44 -18.85
N GLY A 220 26.23 -9.36 -17.65
CA GLY A 220 26.05 -8.09 -16.94
C GLY A 220 27.31 -7.65 -16.22
N ILE A 221 27.72 -8.43 -15.23
CA ILE A 221 29.00 -8.29 -14.53
C ILE A 221 29.75 -9.62 -14.66
N GLU A 222 30.97 -9.59 -15.17
CA GLU A 222 31.82 -10.77 -15.29
C GLU A 222 33.18 -10.59 -14.60
N VAL A 223 33.65 -11.68 -13.97
CA VAL A 223 34.99 -11.79 -13.43
C VAL A 223 35.66 -13.04 -14.00
N GLU A 224 36.65 -12.84 -14.86
CA GLU A 224 37.42 -13.89 -15.54
C GLU A 224 38.87 -14.00 -15.07
N THR A 225 39.30 -13.09 -14.20
CA THR A 225 40.68 -13.03 -13.72
C THR A 225 40.83 -13.35 -12.24
N ASP A 226 42.06 -13.65 -11.82
CA ASP A 226 42.38 -13.72 -10.40
C ASP A 226 42.20 -12.33 -9.76
N THR A 227 41.64 -12.31 -8.55
CA THR A 227 41.36 -11.08 -7.81
C THR A 227 41.87 -11.17 -6.37
N SER A 228 42.03 -10.01 -5.72
CA SER A 228 41.96 -9.93 -4.26
C SER A 228 40.56 -10.30 -3.76
N ASP A 229 40.39 -10.46 -2.44
CA ASP A 229 39.10 -10.72 -1.77
C ASP A 229 38.00 -9.72 -2.21
N LEU A 230 37.28 -10.07 -3.27
CA LEU A 230 36.41 -9.15 -3.97
C LEU A 230 35.08 -9.02 -3.25
N ARG A 231 34.59 -7.79 -3.17
CA ARG A 231 33.32 -7.43 -2.55
C ARG A 231 32.49 -6.68 -3.58
N ILE A 232 31.32 -7.22 -3.91
CA ILE A 232 30.42 -6.62 -4.89
C ILE A 232 29.13 -6.21 -4.20
N GLU A 233 28.70 -4.97 -4.38
CA GLU A 233 27.44 -4.46 -3.83
C GLU A 233 26.57 -3.87 -4.94
N ASN A 234 25.40 -4.48 -5.15
CA ASN A 234 24.38 -3.99 -6.06
C ASN A 234 23.22 -3.37 -5.28
N SER A 235 23.04 -2.05 -5.42
CA SER A 235 21.82 -1.35 -4.97
C SER A 235 21.03 -0.77 -6.14
N GLY A 236 21.59 -0.77 -7.34
CA GLY A 236 20.96 -0.34 -8.57
C GLY A 236 20.31 -1.50 -9.34
N VAL A 237 20.41 -1.44 -10.67
CA VAL A 237 19.84 -2.43 -11.59
C VAL A 237 20.95 -3.07 -12.41
N VAL A 238 20.93 -4.40 -12.47
CA VAL A 238 21.65 -5.22 -13.46
C VAL A 238 20.59 -6.04 -14.20
N THR A 239 20.38 -5.77 -15.48
CA THR A 239 19.41 -6.50 -16.31
C THR A 239 20.05 -6.96 -17.59
N VAL A 240 19.96 -8.26 -17.86
CA VAL A 240 20.56 -8.88 -19.04
C VAL A 240 19.51 -9.65 -19.82
N ASN A 241 19.44 -9.45 -21.13
CA ASN A 241 18.45 -10.06 -22.01
C ASN A 241 19.14 -10.84 -23.13
N GLY A 242 18.81 -12.13 -23.29
CA GLY A 242 19.53 -13.03 -24.19
C GLY A 242 19.19 -14.50 -24.01
N GLY A 243 19.26 -15.32 -25.05
CA GLY A 243 19.01 -16.76 -24.96
C GLY A 243 19.91 -17.46 -23.93
N MET A 244 21.14 -16.98 -23.75
CA MET A 244 22.12 -17.44 -22.76
C MET A 244 22.55 -16.33 -21.78
N ALA A 245 21.71 -15.33 -21.56
CA ALA A 245 22.02 -14.20 -20.68
C ALA A 245 22.53 -14.62 -19.29
N ARG A 246 23.56 -13.92 -18.76
CA ARG A 246 23.98 -14.03 -17.36
C ARG A 246 24.09 -12.65 -16.71
N ALA A 247 23.36 -12.41 -15.63
CA ALA A 247 23.44 -11.09 -15.00
C ALA A 247 24.74 -10.88 -14.21
N VAL A 248 25.22 -11.91 -13.50
CA VAL A 248 26.53 -11.94 -12.86
C VAL A 248 27.18 -13.30 -13.09
N GLN A 249 28.41 -13.31 -13.60
CA GLN A 249 29.19 -14.52 -13.85
C GLN A 249 30.57 -14.45 -13.20
N PHE A 250 30.95 -15.55 -12.55
CA PHE A 250 32.27 -15.70 -11.93
C PHE A 250 33.00 -16.91 -12.52
N ASN A 251 33.91 -16.65 -13.46
CA ASN A 251 34.75 -17.68 -14.10
C ASN A 251 36.04 -17.93 -13.29
N SER A 252 36.56 -16.91 -12.63
CA SER A 252 37.73 -17.00 -11.74
C SER A 252 37.63 -15.98 -10.60
N GLY A 253 38.66 -15.92 -9.75
CA GLY A 253 38.82 -14.88 -8.73
C GLY A 253 38.54 -15.35 -7.30
N THR A 254 38.91 -14.50 -6.35
CA THR A 254 38.65 -14.70 -4.91
C THR A 254 37.59 -13.72 -4.42
N PHE A 255 36.60 -14.18 -3.66
CA PHE A 255 35.42 -13.41 -3.29
C PHE A 255 35.11 -13.50 -1.80
N ASP A 256 34.86 -12.35 -1.17
CA ASP A 256 34.22 -12.30 0.13
C ASP A 256 32.70 -12.44 -0.04
N TYR A 257 32.07 -11.55 -0.81
CA TYR A 257 30.62 -11.55 -1.02
C TYR A 257 30.13 -10.79 -2.26
N LEU A 258 28.96 -11.22 -2.73
CA LEU A 258 28.04 -10.44 -3.57
C LEU A 258 26.83 -10.04 -2.71
N LEU A 259 26.62 -8.76 -2.44
CA LEU A 259 25.46 -8.24 -1.71
C LEU A 259 24.49 -7.55 -2.67
N ASN A 260 23.30 -8.13 -2.82
CA ASN A 260 22.22 -7.54 -3.60
C ASN A 260 21.15 -6.91 -2.70
N THR A 261 20.92 -5.62 -2.89
CA THR A 261 19.81 -4.84 -2.30
C THR A 261 18.90 -4.22 -3.36
N GLY A 262 19.35 -4.19 -4.62
CA GLY A 262 18.58 -3.75 -5.78
C GLY A 262 18.07 -4.92 -6.62
N THR A 263 18.25 -4.85 -7.93
CA THR A 263 17.79 -5.86 -8.90
C THR A 263 18.96 -6.47 -9.65
N ILE A 264 18.99 -7.81 -9.71
CA ILE A 264 19.81 -8.61 -10.62
C ILE A 264 18.83 -9.51 -11.39
N GLU A 265 18.70 -9.30 -12.70
CA GLU A 265 17.72 -9.99 -13.53
C GLU A 265 18.31 -10.47 -14.86
N ALA A 266 18.04 -11.73 -15.22
CA ALA A 266 18.44 -12.32 -16.50
C ALA A 266 17.23 -12.92 -17.22
N ASN A 267 16.94 -12.46 -18.44
CA ASN A 267 15.77 -12.87 -19.23
C ASN A 267 16.19 -13.62 -20.50
N GLY A 268 15.51 -14.73 -20.80
CA GLY A 268 15.77 -15.62 -21.93
C GLY A 268 15.79 -17.10 -21.58
N ALA A 269 15.76 -17.97 -22.60
CA ALA A 269 15.45 -19.39 -22.46
C ALA A 269 16.40 -20.15 -21.50
N ASN A 270 17.70 -19.84 -21.54
CA ASN A 270 18.73 -20.42 -20.68
C ASN A 270 19.35 -19.38 -19.75
N ALA A 271 18.64 -18.28 -19.46
CA ALA A 271 19.17 -17.17 -18.71
C ALA A 271 19.40 -17.50 -17.22
N VAL A 272 20.51 -17.02 -16.64
CA VAL A 272 20.87 -17.23 -15.23
C VAL A 272 21.22 -15.91 -14.56
N ALA A 273 20.67 -15.63 -13.38
CA ALA A 273 20.96 -14.35 -12.71
C ALA A 273 22.35 -14.33 -12.07
N VAL A 274 22.74 -15.40 -11.36
CA VAL A 274 24.08 -15.57 -10.79
C VAL A 274 24.65 -16.93 -11.19
N HIS A 275 25.75 -16.94 -11.93
CA HIS A 275 26.41 -18.14 -12.44
C HIS A 275 27.82 -18.27 -11.86
N LEU A 276 28.09 -19.39 -11.20
CA LEU A 276 29.36 -19.68 -10.53
C LEU A 276 30.08 -20.83 -11.22
N THR A 277 31.25 -20.54 -11.79
CA THR A 277 32.04 -21.52 -12.55
C THR A 277 33.41 -21.77 -11.93
N GLY A 278 34.15 -20.76 -11.45
CA GLY A 278 35.50 -20.98 -10.91
C GLY A 278 35.89 -20.04 -9.76
N ALA A 279 34.89 -19.53 -9.05
CA ALA A 279 35.09 -18.61 -7.94
C ALA A 279 35.67 -19.30 -6.69
N THR A 280 36.59 -18.65 -6.00
CA THR A 280 37.05 -19.06 -4.66
C THR A 280 36.42 -18.16 -3.60
N PHE A 281 35.63 -18.71 -2.68
CA PHE A 281 35.02 -17.91 -1.61
C PHE A 281 35.85 -17.95 -0.34
N THR A 282 36.18 -16.77 0.18
CA THR A 282 36.94 -16.67 1.43
C THR A 282 36.09 -17.09 2.63
N GLN A 283 36.77 -17.37 3.73
CA GLN A 283 36.15 -17.60 5.03
C GLN A 283 36.39 -16.42 5.98
N ASN A 284 36.86 -15.27 5.46
CA ASN A 284 37.26 -14.11 6.25
C ASN A 284 36.06 -13.45 6.94
N PRO A 285 34.92 -13.17 6.27
CA PRO A 285 33.72 -12.72 6.94
C PRO A 285 33.07 -13.84 7.76
N GLN A 286 32.34 -13.45 8.80
CA GLN A 286 31.52 -14.40 9.57
C GLN A 286 30.45 -15.03 8.68
N SER A 287 30.02 -16.26 9.01
CA SER A 287 28.88 -16.90 8.35
C SER A 287 27.65 -15.99 8.38
N GLY A 288 26.90 -15.92 7.28
CA GLY A 288 25.83 -14.95 7.09
C GLY A 288 26.25 -13.65 6.41
N ALA A 289 27.56 -13.35 6.35
CA ALA A 289 28.12 -12.11 5.80
C ALA A 289 29.11 -12.34 4.65
N ARG A 290 29.11 -13.54 4.07
CA ARG A 290 29.94 -13.96 2.92
C ARG A 290 29.10 -14.63 1.83
N GLY A 291 29.70 -14.94 0.68
CA GLY A 291 29.00 -15.62 -0.40
C GLY A 291 27.96 -14.74 -1.10
N VAL A 292 26.84 -15.30 -1.55
CA VAL A 292 25.76 -14.54 -2.19
C VAL A 292 24.76 -14.09 -1.12
N ILE A 293 24.66 -12.79 -0.87
CA ILE A 293 23.75 -12.21 0.13
C ILE A 293 22.65 -11.44 -0.60
N ASN A 294 21.39 -11.81 -0.36
CA ASN A 294 20.26 -11.17 -1.01
C ASN A 294 19.28 -10.52 -0.02
N ARG A 295 18.93 -9.28 -0.33
CA ARG A 295 17.90 -8.45 0.29
C ARG A 295 16.99 -7.76 -0.74
N GLY A 296 17.31 -7.90 -2.03
CA GLY A 296 16.58 -7.33 -3.17
C GLY A 296 15.97 -8.42 -4.04
N LEU A 297 15.99 -8.21 -5.36
CA LEU A 297 15.52 -9.20 -6.35
C LEU A 297 16.71 -9.86 -7.05
N ILE A 298 16.76 -11.19 -7.04
CA ILE A 298 17.56 -12.01 -7.95
C ILE A 298 16.57 -12.85 -8.76
N SER A 299 16.45 -12.61 -10.07
CA SER A 299 15.41 -13.24 -10.90
C SER A 299 15.98 -13.73 -12.22
N ALA A 300 15.60 -14.94 -12.63
CA ALA A 300 15.92 -15.44 -13.95
C ALA A 300 14.73 -16.14 -14.61
N ASP A 301 14.68 -16.12 -15.94
CA ASP A 301 13.71 -16.92 -16.68
C ASP A 301 14.01 -18.43 -16.52
N SER A 302 15.28 -18.83 -16.57
CA SER A 302 15.70 -20.21 -16.27
C SER A 302 16.06 -20.41 -14.80
N THR A 303 17.35 -20.36 -14.43
CA THR A 303 17.79 -20.64 -13.04
C THR A 303 18.31 -19.38 -12.36
N ALA A 304 17.83 -19.04 -11.17
CA ALA A 304 18.25 -17.78 -10.53
C ALA A 304 19.71 -17.84 -10.07
N ILE A 305 20.11 -18.92 -9.39
CA ILE A 305 21.50 -19.16 -8.99
C ILE A 305 21.92 -20.55 -9.45
N LEU A 306 22.93 -20.62 -10.33
CA LEU A 306 23.44 -21.86 -10.90
C LEU A 306 24.93 -22.01 -10.59
N VAL A 307 25.31 -23.20 -10.12
CA VAL A 307 26.69 -23.59 -9.93
C VAL A 307 27.09 -24.62 -10.98
N ASN A 308 28.13 -24.32 -11.76
CA ASN A 308 28.73 -25.29 -12.67
C ASN A 308 29.61 -26.26 -11.88
N ALA A 309 29.09 -27.47 -11.67
CA ALA A 309 29.75 -28.53 -10.91
C ALA A 309 31.07 -29.05 -11.51
N ARG A 310 31.37 -28.73 -12.77
CA ARG A 310 32.60 -29.18 -13.44
C ARG A 310 33.82 -28.41 -12.94
N ASP A 311 33.65 -27.10 -12.78
CA ASP A 311 34.75 -26.16 -12.60
C ASP A 311 34.72 -25.54 -11.19
N GLN A 312 33.52 -25.39 -10.60
CA GLN A 312 33.36 -24.79 -9.27
C GLN A 312 33.68 -25.85 -8.22
N THR A 313 34.63 -25.56 -7.34
CA THR A 313 35.06 -26.50 -6.29
C THR A 313 35.02 -25.92 -4.88
N SER A 314 35.09 -24.59 -4.75
CA SER A 314 35.04 -23.93 -3.44
C SER A 314 33.61 -23.95 -2.87
N PRO A 315 33.43 -24.38 -1.61
CA PRO A 315 32.15 -24.23 -0.92
C PRO A 315 31.86 -22.77 -0.61
N PHE A 316 30.58 -22.42 -0.49
CA PHE A 316 30.14 -21.06 -0.19
C PHE A 316 28.76 -21.02 0.48
N GLU A 317 28.30 -19.81 0.79
CA GLU A 317 26.98 -19.58 1.39
C GLU A 317 26.08 -18.80 0.46
N ILE A 318 24.79 -19.16 0.46
CA ILE A 318 23.71 -18.31 -0.04
C ILE A 318 22.96 -17.81 1.18
N ASN A 319 22.92 -16.50 1.36
CA ASN A 319 22.38 -15.82 2.53
C ASN A 319 21.14 -15.02 2.12
N GLN A 320 19.97 -15.66 2.18
CA GLN A 320 18.68 -15.06 1.85
C GLN A 320 18.11 -14.36 3.09
N GLN A 321 18.12 -13.02 3.09
CA GLN A 321 17.81 -12.20 4.26
C GLN A 321 16.53 -11.36 4.09
N ALA A 322 16.20 -10.97 2.85
CA ALA A 322 14.98 -10.27 2.48
C ALA A 322 14.77 -10.33 0.96
N GLY A 323 13.70 -9.74 0.46
CA GLY A 323 13.42 -9.71 -0.99
C GLY A 323 13.08 -11.08 -1.55
N GLU A 324 13.42 -11.33 -2.82
CA GLU A 324 13.05 -12.55 -3.53
C GLU A 324 14.21 -13.11 -4.36
N ILE A 325 14.41 -14.44 -4.31
CA ILE A 325 15.13 -15.21 -5.33
C ILE A 325 14.08 -15.95 -6.16
N ARG A 326 14.04 -15.76 -7.47
CA ARG A 326 12.96 -16.26 -8.32
C ARG A 326 13.44 -16.87 -9.63
N SER A 327 12.87 -18.02 -9.96
CA SER A 327 12.88 -18.61 -11.29
C SER A 327 11.48 -18.61 -11.90
N LYS A 328 11.38 -18.40 -13.22
CA LYS A 328 10.13 -18.56 -13.98
C LYS A 328 9.97 -19.95 -14.62
N SER A 329 11.04 -20.73 -14.73
CA SER A 329 11.03 -22.10 -15.28
C SER A 329 10.91 -23.20 -14.22
N GLY A 330 11.11 -22.85 -12.95
CA GLY A 330 10.86 -23.74 -11.81
C GLY A 330 12.07 -24.13 -10.98
N THR A 331 13.31 -23.74 -11.33
CA THR A 331 14.50 -24.00 -10.48
C THR A 331 15.08 -22.68 -9.97
N ALA A 332 14.93 -22.38 -8.69
CA ALA A 332 15.49 -21.16 -8.11
C ALA A 332 16.99 -21.28 -7.91
N ILE A 333 17.45 -22.39 -7.34
CA ILE A 333 18.85 -22.60 -6.98
C ILE A 333 19.25 -24.02 -7.38
N ASP A 334 20.37 -24.16 -8.09
CA ASP A 334 21.10 -25.43 -8.23
C ASP A 334 22.55 -25.22 -7.82
N ALA A 335 22.94 -25.81 -6.69
CA ALA A 335 24.15 -25.48 -5.98
C ALA A 335 25.26 -26.54 -6.03
N ALA A 336 25.10 -27.60 -6.83
CA ALA A 336 26.11 -28.65 -7.03
C ALA A 336 26.67 -29.30 -5.73
N ASN A 337 25.93 -29.27 -4.63
CA ASN A 337 26.31 -29.66 -3.27
C ASN A 337 27.44 -28.82 -2.64
N LEU A 338 27.69 -27.61 -3.16
CA LEU A 338 28.76 -26.72 -2.69
C LEU A 338 28.25 -25.54 -1.86
N ALA A 339 26.97 -25.20 -1.96
CA ALA A 339 26.40 -24.09 -1.19
C ALA A 339 25.59 -24.56 0.02
N THR A 340 25.71 -23.85 1.13
CA THR A 340 24.73 -23.88 2.24
C THR A 340 23.80 -22.67 2.10
N LEU A 341 22.49 -22.89 2.12
CA LEU A 341 21.50 -21.82 2.14
C LEU A 341 21.17 -21.43 3.59
N ASN A 342 21.55 -20.23 4.01
CA ASN A 342 21.10 -19.64 5.27
C ASN A 342 19.94 -18.68 4.98
N TRP A 343 18.77 -19.00 5.52
CA TRP A 343 17.52 -18.33 5.22
C TRP A 343 16.94 -17.67 6.47
N THR A 344 17.03 -16.35 6.52
CA THR A 344 16.60 -15.52 7.67
C THR A 344 15.42 -14.62 7.37
N GLY A 345 15.09 -14.43 6.08
CA GLY A 345 13.95 -13.64 5.65
C GLY A 345 13.74 -13.67 4.13
N GLY A 346 12.56 -13.26 3.69
CA GLY A 346 12.21 -13.15 2.26
C GLY A 346 11.77 -14.46 1.63
N LYS A 347 11.56 -14.41 0.32
CA LYS A 347 10.89 -15.46 -0.46
C LYS A 347 11.85 -16.13 -1.45
N ILE A 348 11.66 -17.42 -1.66
CA ILE A 348 12.26 -18.14 -2.80
C ILE A 348 11.16 -18.81 -3.62
N THR A 349 11.09 -18.48 -4.91
CA THR A 349 10.12 -19.02 -5.88
C THR A 349 10.85 -19.92 -6.88
N GLY A 350 10.56 -21.21 -6.85
CA GLY A 350 11.25 -22.28 -7.60
C GLY A 350 11.95 -23.30 -6.69
N ASP A 351 12.33 -24.43 -7.27
CA ASP A 351 12.98 -25.56 -6.59
C ASP A 351 14.38 -25.21 -6.08
N LEU A 352 14.79 -25.86 -4.99
CA LEU A 352 16.13 -25.81 -4.42
C LEU A 352 16.81 -27.16 -4.67
N LEU A 353 17.82 -27.19 -5.52
CA LEU A 353 18.48 -28.41 -5.97
C LEU A 353 19.92 -28.46 -5.46
N ASN A 354 20.34 -29.66 -5.06
CA ASN A 354 21.72 -29.99 -4.74
C ASN A 354 22.36 -28.98 -3.77
N LEU A 355 21.68 -28.63 -2.67
CA LEU A 355 22.27 -27.81 -1.61
C LEU A 355 22.92 -28.72 -0.58
N SER A 356 24.06 -28.32 -0.03
CA SER A 356 24.72 -29.06 1.07
C SER A 356 23.85 -29.05 2.34
N ALA A 357 23.16 -27.94 2.61
CA ALA A 357 22.18 -27.79 3.67
C ALA A 357 21.28 -26.56 3.43
N VAL A 358 20.08 -26.60 4.01
CA VAL A 358 19.19 -25.43 4.15
C VAL A 358 18.97 -25.16 5.64
N ASN A 359 19.41 -23.98 6.10
CA ASN A 359 19.30 -23.52 7.47
C ASN A 359 18.30 -22.37 7.56
N VAL A 360 17.11 -22.62 8.10
CA VAL A 360 16.11 -21.59 8.38
C VAL A 360 16.32 -21.03 9.78
N ALA A 361 16.47 -19.71 9.90
CA ALA A 361 16.64 -19.01 11.17
C ALA A 361 15.75 -17.75 11.28
N GLY A 362 14.67 -17.69 10.50
CA GLY A 362 13.71 -16.60 10.48
C GLY A 362 12.41 -17.02 9.77
N GLN A 363 11.71 -16.08 9.15
CA GLN A 363 10.52 -16.36 8.32
C GLN A 363 10.97 -16.64 6.88
N ALA A 364 10.78 -17.85 6.40
CA ALA A 364 11.25 -18.32 5.10
C ALA A 364 10.08 -18.73 4.21
N ASP A 365 9.78 -17.93 3.18
CA ASP A 365 8.65 -18.19 2.28
C ASP A 365 9.09 -19.02 1.07
N PHE A 366 8.70 -20.29 1.03
CA PHE A 366 9.05 -21.21 -0.05
C PHE A 366 7.87 -21.46 -1.00
N ALA A 367 8.07 -21.12 -2.27
CA ALA A 367 7.13 -21.39 -3.36
C ALA A 367 7.81 -22.25 -4.44
N GLY A 368 8.17 -23.48 -4.09
CA GLY A 368 8.70 -24.50 -5.00
C GLY A 368 8.13 -25.88 -4.66
N GLN A 369 8.52 -26.90 -5.42
CA GLN A 369 8.03 -28.27 -5.23
C GLN A 369 9.08 -29.17 -4.58
N ARG A 370 10.37 -28.87 -4.75
CA ARG A 370 11.46 -29.73 -4.26
C ARG A 370 12.52 -28.94 -3.51
N ILE A 371 12.98 -29.52 -2.41
CA ILE A 371 14.19 -29.14 -1.69
C ILE A 371 15.10 -30.36 -1.63
N ILE A 372 16.15 -30.39 -2.45
CA ILE A 372 17.16 -31.45 -2.46
C ILE A 372 18.32 -31.03 -1.55
N ALA A 373 18.11 -31.21 -0.24
CA ALA A 373 19.08 -30.97 0.82
C ALA A 373 18.55 -31.48 2.17
N PRO A 374 19.42 -31.71 3.17
CA PRO A 374 18.98 -31.70 4.56
C PRO A 374 18.51 -30.29 4.96
N VAL A 375 17.38 -30.21 5.67
CA VAL A 375 16.76 -28.96 6.11
C VAL A 375 16.77 -28.89 7.64
N SER A 376 17.26 -27.78 8.19
CA SER A 376 17.22 -27.49 9.62
C SER A 376 16.54 -26.14 9.87
N ILE A 377 15.44 -26.16 10.63
CA ILE A 377 14.71 -24.96 11.06
C ILE A 377 15.12 -24.66 12.50
N ASN A 378 16.09 -23.77 12.64
CA ASN A 378 16.71 -23.42 13.91
C ASN A 378 15.88 -22.41 14.72
N SER A 379 15.21 -21.50 14.04
CA SER A 379 14.28 -20.52 14.60
C SER A 379 13.35 -19.98 13.52
N GLY A 380 12.19 -19.43 13.91
CA GLY A 380 11.17 -18.96 12.97
C GLY A 380 10.41 -20.11 12.30
N SER A 381 10.02 -19.95 11.04
CA SER A 381 9.28 -20.96 10.30
C SER A 381 9.63 -21.04 8.82
N LEU A 382 9.52 -22.25 8.27
CA LEU A 382 9.49 -22.50 6.83
C LEU A 382 8.02 -22.50 6.38
N ASN A 383 7.65 -21.51 5.57
CA ASN A 383 6.29 -21.31 5.10
C ASN A 383 6.16 -21.93 3.71
N LEU A 384 5.33 -22.95 3.57
CA LEU A 384 5.12 -23.66 2.32
C LEU A 384 3.91 -23.07 1.59
N ALA A 385 4.15 -22.46 0.43
CA ALA A 385 3.11 -21.77 -0.34
C ALA A 385 2.05 -22.72 -0.95
N ALA A 386 2.39 -24.00 -1.15
CA ALA A 386 1.51 -24.98 -1.78
C ALA A 386 1.77 -26.40 -1.23
N PRO A 387 0.76 -27.28 -1.27
CA PRO A 387 0.93 -28.69 -0.92
C PRO A 387 1.85 -29.43 -1.91
N GLY A 388 2.40 -30.56 -1.46
CA GLY A 388 3.18 -31.47 -2.29
C GLY A 388 4.68 -31.22 -2.28
N THR A 389 5.16 -30.29 -1.44
CA THR A 389 6.60 -30.04 -1.30
C THR A 389 7.32 -31.32 -0.85
N THR A 390 8.45 -31.63 -1.49
CA THR A 390 9.29 -32.78 -1.14
C THR A 390 10.68 -32.33 -0.69
N ILE A 391 11.10 -32.78 0.50
CA ILE A 391 12.46 -32.66 1.00
C ILE A 391 13.20 -33.97 0.72
N SER A 392 14.25 -33.94 -0.10
CA SER A 392 15.16 -35.05 -0.30
C SER A 392 16.32 -34.96 0.69
N GLY A 393 16.05 -35.31 1.93
CA GLY A 393 17.01 -35.25 3.05
C GLY A 393 16.30 -35.39 4.39
N ASN A 394 17.05 -35.22 5.48
CA ASN A 394 16.47 -35.12 6.81
C ASN A 394 15.86 -33.73 7.04
N LEU A 395 14.80 -33.67 7.84
CA LEU A 395 14.19 -32.45 8.34
C LEU A 395 14.39 -32.37 9.86
N ASN A 396 15.02 -31.32 10.35
CA ASN A 396 15.14 -31.04 11.78
C ASN A 396 14.42 -29.74 12.13
N VAL A 397 13.49 -29.79 13.08
CA VAL A 397 12.76 -28.61 13.58
C VAL A 397 13.12 -28.39 15.04
N ALA A 398 13.76 -27.26 15.33
CA ALA A 398 14.21 -26.90 16.67
C ALA A 398 13.04 -26.48 17.59
N SER A 399 13.36 -26.29 18.87
CA SER A 399 12.37 -25.87 19.87
C SER A 399 11.81 -24.49 19.56
N GLY A 400 10.48 -24.37 19.53
CA GLY A 400 9.77 -23.12 19.21
C GLY A 400 9.76 -22.74 17.72
N ALA A 401 10.53 -23.43 16.87
CA ALA A 401 10.51 -23.27 15.42
C ALA A 401 9.35 -24.05 14.79
N GLY A 402 9.00 -23.75 13.54
CA GLY A 402 7.87 -24.43 12.90
C GLY A 402 7.88 -24.50 11.38
N ILE A 403 6.82 -25.10 10.87
CA ILE A 403 6.49 -25.16 9.45
C ILE A 403 5.06 -24.66 9.33
N ASP A 404 4.85 -23.68 8.47
CA ASP A 404 3.54 -23.13 8.20
C ASP A 404 3.03 -23.67 6.86
N MET A 405 1.79 -24.16 6.87
CA MET A 405 1.14 -24.84 5.75
C MET A 405 -0.19 -24.16 5.46
N HIS A 406 -0.46 -23.86 4.19
CA HIS A 406 -1.70 -23.24 3.76
C HIS A 406 -2.66 -24.30 3.24
N LEU A 407 -3.72 -24.62 4.01
CA LEU A 407 -4.76 -25.54 3.56
C LEU A 407 -5.62 -24.83 2.52
N ALA A 408 -5.88 -25.43 1.35
CA ALA A 408 -6.63 -24.87 0.23
C ALA A 408 -7.37 -25.98 -0.52
N ASP A 409 -8.28 -25.63 -1.44
CA ASP A 409 -9.01 -26.60 -2.29
C ASP A 409 -8.10 -27.59 -3.04
N SER A 410 -6.87 -27.19 -3.36
CA SER A 410 -5.87 -28.05 -4.01
C SER A 410 -5.29 -29.12 -3.08
N VAL A 411 -5.48 -28.98 -1.76
CA VAL A 411 -4.98 -29.92 -0.76
C VAL A 411 -5.92 -31.12 -0.69
N VAL A 412 -5.51 -32.20 -1.34
CA VAL A 412 -6.18 -33.50 -1.20
C VAL A 412 -5.84 -34.07 0.20
N PRO A 413 -6.81 -34.29 1.10
CA PRO A 413 -6.51 -34.60 2.51
C PRO A 413 -5.65 -35.86 2.74
N THR A 414 -5.73 -36.83 1.82
CA THR A 414 -4.95 -38.07 1.86
C THR A 414 -3.55 -37.96 1.26
N THR A 415 -3.26 -36.88 0.55
CA THR A 415 -1.93 -36.61 -0.02
C THR A 415 -1.11 -35.83 1.00
N PRO A 416 0.13 -36.24 1.34
CA PRO A 416 0.98 -35.49 2.26
C PRO A 416 1.20 -34.05 1.77
N TYR A 417 1.00 -33.08 2.66
CA TYR A 417 1.32 -31.69 2.37
C TYR A 417 2.84 -31.50 2.17
N LEU A 418 3.62 -32.15 3.05
CA LEU A 418 5.07 -32.21 3.01
C LEU A 418 5.56 -33.67 3.04
N SER A 419 6.35 -34.05 2.04
CA SER A 419 7.03 -35.35 1.98
C SER A 419 8.51 -35.19 2.35
N VAL A 420 9.03 -36.03 3.22
CA VAL A 420 10.44 -36.03 3.64
C VAL A 420 11.04 -37.40 3.36
N ASN A 421 11.98 -37.49 2.41
CA ASN A 421 12.62 -38.77 2.02
C ASN A 421 13.70 -39.23 3.02
N GLY A 422 13.66 -38.72 4.24
CA GLY A 422 14.56 -39.03 5.34
C GLY A 422 13.82 -39.01 6.67
N THR A 423 14.55 -38.70 7.74
CA THR A 423 13.96 -38.58 9.07
C THR A 423 13.44 -37.16 9.30
N ALA A 424 12.22 -37.04 9.84
CA ALA A 424 11.65 -35.79 10.34
C ALA A 424 11.73 -35.75 11.87
N ASN A 425 12.60 -34.89 12.40
CA ASN A 425 12.86 -34.72 13.83
C ASN A 425 12.20 -33.45 14.35
N PHE A 426 11.31 -33.58 15.32
CA PHE A 426 10.66 -32.46 16.01
C PHE A 426 11.13 -32.40 17.46
N ALA A 427 11.72 -31.27 17.84
CA ALA A 427 12.10 -30.99 19.21
C ALA A 427 10.87 -30.60 20.07
N GLN A 428 11.11 -30.39 21.37
CA GLN A 428 10.07 -29.93 22.28
C GLN A 428 9.53 -28.56 21.83
N ALA A 429 8.21 -28.40 21.81
CA ALA A 429 7.51 -27.17 21.42
C ALA A 429 7.73 -26.73 19.96
N SER A 430 8.20 -27.62 19.08
CA SER A 430 8.13 -27.38 17.62
C SER A 430 6.67 -27.28 17.16
N LYS A 431 6.43 -26.58 16.05
CA LYS A 431 5.07 -26.27 15.57
C LYS A 431 4.86 -26.70 14.12
N LEU A 432 3.70 -27.29 13.84
CA LEU A 432 3.09 -27.25 12.51
C LEU A 432 1.88 -26.34 12.58
N THR A 433 1.86 -25.27 11.79
CA THR A 433 0.72 -24.34 11.75
C THR A 433 -0.03 -24.51 10.45
N VAL A 434 -1.36 -24.62 10.54
CA VAL A 434 -2.24 -24.64 9.37
C VAL A 434 -3.00 -23.32 9.26
N SER A 435 -2.97 -22.67 8.11
CA SER A 435 -3.84 -21.53 7.83
C SER A 435 -5.03 -21.95 6.98
N ALA A 436 -6.09 -21.14 7.02
CA ALA A 436 -7.24 -21.30 6.13
C ALA A 436 -6.94 -20.70 4.74
N GLN A 437 -7.38 -21.37 3.68
CA GLN A 437 -7.66 -20.77 2.35
C GLN A 437 -9.13 -21.03 1.99
N PRO A 438 -9.67 -20.39 0.93
CA PRO A 438 -11.01 -20.74 0.45
C PRO A 438 -11.10 -22.23 0.17
N GLY A 439 -12.22 -22.85 0.52
CA GLY A 439 -12.40 -24.30 0.49
C GLY A 439 -12.49 -25.01 1.83
N ASP A 440 -11.80 -24.51 2.87
CA ASP A 440 -11.78 -25.15 4.20
C ASP A 440 -13.10 -25.00 4.99
N PHE A 441 -14.10 -24.33 4.41
CA PHE A 441 -15.39 -24.01 5.06
C PHE A 441 -16.54 -24.94 4.64
N ALA A 442 -16.27 -25.97 3.83
CA ALA A 442 -17.26 -26.99 3.52
C ALA A 442 -17.52 -27.87 4.77
N ARG A 443 -18.62 -27.58 5.47
CA ARG A 443 -19.12 -28.29 6.67
C ARG A 443 -18.86 -29.80 6.62
N THR A 444 -17.92 -30.26 7.42
CA THR A 444 -18.10 -31.52 8.14
C THR A 444 -17.98 -31.21 9.63
N ASN A 445 -19.05 -31.43 10.41
CA ASN A 445 -19.04 -31.19 11.85
C ASN A 445 -17.97 -32.01 12.60
N ASN A 446 -17.37 -33.00 11.92
CA ASN A 446 -16.32 -33.87 12.44
C ASN A 446 -14.90 -33.42 12.04
N GLY A 447 -14.78 -32.36 11.23
CA GLY A 447 -13.51 -31.90 10.66
C GLY A 447 -12.97 -32.80 9.54
N THR A 448 -12.04 -32.24 8.76
CA THR A 448 -11.31 -32.95 7.71
C THR A 448 -9.96 -33.38 8.24
N GLN A 449 -9.62 -34.67 8.11
CA GLN A 449 -8.30 -35.18 8.45
C GLN A 449 -7.31 -34.95 7.30
N TYR A 450 -6.30 -34.12 7.53
CA TYR A 450 -5.22 -33.87 6.59
C TYR A 450 -3.96 -34.64 6.99
N THR A 451 -3.28 -35.22 5.99
CA THR A 451 -1.90 -35.70 6.14
C THR A 451 -0.95 -34.53 5.97
N LEU A 452 -0.51 -33.94 7.08
CA LEU A 452 0.36 -32.77 7.07
C LEU A 452 1.79 -33.13 6.64
N LEU A 453 2.29 -34.27 7.11
CA LEU A 453 3.64 -34.72 6.80
C LEU A 453 3.71 -36.24 6.67
N GLN A 454 4.52 -36.70 5.71
CA GLN A 454 4.99 -38.08 5.60
C GLN A 454 6.52 -38.10 5.54
N ALA A 455 7.14 -39.00 6.30
CA ALA A 455 8.59 -39.19 6.32
C ALA A 455 8.97 -40.67 6.35
N THR A 456 10.24 -40.99 6.07
CA THR A 456 10.78 -42.35 6.30
C THR A 456 10.67 -42.74 7.77
N SER A 457 10.98 -41.80 8.67
CA SER A 457 10.64 -41.92 10.09
C SER A 457 10.34 -40.57 10.72
N VAL A 458 9.39 -40.53 11.64
CA VAL A 458 9.03 -39.34 12.43
C VAL A 458 9.48 -39.52 13.86
N GLN A 459 10.31 -38.59 14.35
CA GLN A 459 10.70 -38.50 15.76
C GLN A 459 10.00 -37.30 16.41
N ASN A 460 8.99 -37.56 17.21
CA ASN A 460 8.20 -36.54 17.88
C ASN A 460 8.61 -36.41 19.37
N ASN A 461 9.33 -35.34 19.72
CA ASN A 461 9.76 -35.05 21.10
C ASN A 461 8.94 -33.90 21.75
N GLY A 462 7.71 -33.66 21.29
CA GLY A 462 6.85 -32.58 21.82
C GLY A 462 6.36 -31.60 20.75
N LEU A 463 6.07 -32.10 19.55
CA LEU A 463 5.42 -31.36 18.47
C LEU A 463 4.03 -30.86 18.92
N SER A 464 3.65 -29.68 18.44
CA SER A 464 2.29 -29.16 18.52
C SER A 464 1.75 -28.83 17.13
N VAL A 465 0.45 -29.03 16.92
CA VAL A 465 -0.24 -28.64 15.69
C VAL A 465 -1.34 -27.64 16.04
N ALA A 466 -1.34 -26.49 15.38
CA ALA A 466 -2.28 -25.41 15.65
C ALA A 466 -2.76 -24.75 14.35
N SER A 467 -3.82 -23.95 14.43
CA SER A 467 -4.20 -23.08 13.32
C SER A 467 -3.73 -21.65 13.56
N SER A 468 -3.34 -20.96 12.49
CA SER A 468 -3.12 -19.51 12.51
C SER A 468 -4.41 -18.70 12.32
N SER A 469 -5.57 -19.36 12.12
CA SER A 469 -6.87 -18.70 11.99
C SER A 469 -7.69 -18.84 13.27
N SER A 470 -8.24 -17.73 13.77
CA SER A 470 -9.22 -17.76 14.88
C SER A 470 -10.57 -18.38 14.48
N LEU A 471 -10.78 -18.67 13.20
CA LEU A 471 -12.00 -19.27 12.68
C LEU A 471 -11.89 -20.79 12.51
N LEU A 472 -10.70 -21.38 12.70
CA LEU A 472 -10.45 -22.81 12.62
C LEU A 472 -10.01 -23.40 13.97
N ASN A 473 -10.33 -24.67 14.17
CA ASN A 473 -9.82 -25.52 15.24
C ASN A 473 -8.97 -26.64 14.63
N VAL A 474 -7.86 -26.97 15.30
CA VAL A 474 -7.25 -28.30 15.20
C VAL A 474 -7.89 -29.15 16.31
N LEU A 475 -8.88 -29.96 15.96
CA LEU A 475 -9.65 -30.77 16.92
C LEU A 475 -8.78 -31.86 17.57
N SER A 476 -7.91 -32.45 16.77
CA SER A 476 -6.93 -33.45 17.20
C SER A 476 -5.77 -33.52 16.22
N TYR A 477 -4.64 -34.05 16.68
CA TYR A 477 -3.56 -34.47 15.80
C TYR A 477 -2.97 -35.79 16.29
N SER A 478 -2.31 -36.51 15.39
CA SER A 478 -1.58 -37.74 15.68
C SER A 478 -0.26 -37.74 14.95
N ALA A 479 0.76 -38.31 15.57
CA ALA A 479 2.05 -38.57 14.97
C ALA A 479 2.39 -40.04 15.20
N ASP A 480 2.49 -40.82 14.12
CA ASP A 480 2.95 -42.20 14.16
C ASP A 480 4.40 -42.31 13.67
N ALA A 481 4.88 -43.53 13.39
CA ALA A 481 6.26 -43.75 12.97
C ALA A 481 6.62 -43.08 11.63
N GLN A 482 5.65 -42.72 10.79
CA GLN A 482 5.86 -42.24 9.41
C GLN A 482 5.04 -40.99 9.06
N THR A 483 3.96 -40.69 9.77
CA THR A 483 3.05 -39.60 9.39
C THR A 483 2.67 -38.70 10.56
N VAL A 484 2.40 -37.44 10.23
CA VAL A 484 1.70 -36.49 11.10
C VAL A 484 0.40 -36.10 10.43
N LYS A 485 -0.71 -36.30 11.15
CA LYS A 485 -2.07 -36.02 10.67
C LYS A 485 -2.81 -35.12 11.63
N ALA A 486 -3.65 -34.23 11.12
CA ALA A 486 -4.46 -33.33 11.93
C ALA A 486 -5.90 -33.28 11.42
N VAL A 487 -6.85 -33.23 12.35
CA VAL A 487 -8.27 -33.01 12.04
C VAL A 487 -8.56 -31.53 12.22
N VAL A 488 -8.83 -30.85 11.11
CA VAL A 488 -9.08 -29.40 11.07
C VAL A 488 -10.56 -29.17 10.80
N ALA A 489 -11.17 -28.27 11.57
CA ALA A 489 -12.58 -27.94 11.45
C ALA A 489 -12.82 -26.44 11.62
N VAL A 490 -13.87 -25.94 10.99
CA VAL A 490 -14.39 -24.59 11.29
C VAL A 490 -14.88 -24.54 12.73
N LYS A 491 -14.54 -23.48 13.48
CA LYS A 491 -15.04 -23.28 14.85
C LYS A 491 -16.55 -23.19 14.88
N ASP A 492 -17.17 -23.76 15.91
CA ASP A 492 -18.61 -23.65 16.11
C ASP A 492 -19.03 -22.20 16.42
N ASN A 493 -20.30 -21.88 16.18
CA ASN A 493 -20.80 -20.51 16.32
C ASN A 493 -20.77 -20.01 17.77
N GLN A 494 -20.96 -20.90 18.74
CA GLN A 494 -21.00 -20.55 20.17
C GLN A 494 -19.60 -20.22 20.68
N GLN A 495 -18.60 -20.98 20.26
CA GLN A 495 -17.19 -20.72 20.56
C GLN A 495 -16.76 -19.37 19.98
N VAL A 496 -17.06 -19.10 18.70
CA VAL A 496 -16.75 -17.80 18.06
C VAL A 496 -17.43 -16.66 18.82
N GLN A 497 -18.69 -16.83 19.22
CA GLN A 497 -19.41 -15.82 20.01
C GLN A 497 -18.77 -15.57 21.37
N GLN A 498 -18.38 -16.62 22.10
CA GLN A 498 -17.75 -16.51 23.42
C GLN A 498 -16.37 -15.83 23.33
N GLU A 499 -15.54 -16.23 22.36
CA GLU A 499 -14.21 -15.65 22.15
C GLU A 499 -14.31 -14.16 21.75
N LEU A 500 -15.21 -13.82 20.83
CA LEU A 500 -15.44 -12.44 20.40
C LEU A 500 -16.03 -11.56 21.51
N ALA A 501 -16.97 -12.10 22.31
CA ALA A 501 -17.49 -11.40 23.48
C ALA A 501 -16.39 -11.15 24.52
N GLY A 502 -15.52 -12.14 24.78
CA GLY A 502 -14.34 -11.99 25.65
C GLY A 502 -13.32 -10.98 25.12
N ALA A 503 -13.31 -10.74 23.80
CA ALA A 503 -12.49 -9.73 23.14
C ALA A 503 -13.18 -8.35 23.00
N GLY A 504 -14.42 -8.20 23.47
CA GLY A 504 -15.16 -6.93 23.47
C GLY A 504 -15.97 -6.63 22.21
N ALA A 505 -16.15 -7.60 21.29
CA ALA A 505 -17.00 -7.43 20.13
C ALA A 505 -18.49 -7.43 20.50
N SER A 506 -19.31 -6.72 19.72
CA SER A 506 -20.76 -6.75 19.86
C SER A 506 -21.36 -8.09 19.45
N ALA A 507 -22.52 -8.45 20.02
CA ALA A 507 -23.25 -9.66 19.63
C ALA A 507 -23.66 -9.64 18.14
N ALA A 508 -23.94 -8.45 17.59
CA ALA A 508 -24.22 -8.27 16.17
C ALA A 508 -22.99 -8.56 15.31
N ALA A 509 -21.80 -8.10 15.70
CA ALA A 509 -20.56 -8.40 14.99
C ALA A 509 -20.22 -9.90 15.04
N ALA A 510 -20.39 -10.56 16.18
CA ALA A 510 -20.22 -12.01 16.29
C ALA A 510 -21.22 -12.80 15.43
N THR A 511 -22.45 -12.29 15.29
CA THR A 511 -23.46 -12.87 14.39
C THR A 511 -23.05 -12.70 12.93
N ALA A 512 -22.62 -11.49 12.54
CA ALA A 512 -22.15 -11.19 11.19
C ALA A 512 -20.94 -12.07 10.80
N VAL A 513 -19.96 -12.22 11.69
CA VAL A 513 -18.81 -13.13 11.48
C VAL A 513 -19.28 -14.56 11.29
N ASN A 514 -20.17 -15.06 12.14
CA ASN A 514 -20.66 -16.44 12.00
C ASN A 514 -21.42 -16.66 10.70
N THR A 515 -22.29 -15.74 10.29
CA THR A 515 -22.97 -15.81 9.00
C THR A 515 -21.96 -15.79 7.85
N PHE A 516 -21.00 -14.87 7.87
CA PHE A 516 -19.99 -14.74 6.82
C PHE A 516 -19.09 -15.98 6.73
N LYS A 517 -18.55 -16.43 7.87
CA LYS A 517 -17.73 -17.65 8.01
C LYS A 517 -18.44 -18.89 7.45
N ASN A 518 -19.73 -19.04 7.74
CA ASN A 518 -20.47 -20.24 7.38
C ASN A 518 -20.95 -20.27 5.93
N ASP A 519 -21.28 -19.11 5.35
CA ASP A 519 -22.05 -19.05 4.11
C ASP A 519 -21.32 -18.31 2.97
N VAL A 520 -20.29 -17.51 3.26
CA VAL A 520 -19.60 -16.66 2.26
C VAL A 520 -18.10 -16.96 2.16
N LEU A 521 -17.41 -17.02 3.29
CA LEU A 521 -15.94 -17.01 3.37
C LEU A 521 -15.28 -18.10 2.52
N GLY A 522 -15.88 -19.29 2.46
CA GLY A 522 -15.36 -20.42 1.68
C GLY A 522 -15.47 -20.28 0.16
N GLY A 523 -16.33 -19.39 -0.35
CA GLY A 523 -16.51 -19.18 -1.79
C GLY A 523 -15.68 -18.03 -2.37
N LEU A 524 -14.85 -17.36 -1.56
CA LEU A 524 -14.07 -16.20 -1.99
C LEU A 524 -12.75 -16.60 -2.67
N ASN A 525 -12.09 -15.65 -3.34
CA ASN A 525 -10.73 -15.85 -3.82
C ASN A 525 -9.72 -15.67 -2.66
N GLN A 526 -8.61 -16.42 -2.65
CA GLN A 526 -7.55 -16.30 -1.63
C GLN A 526 -6.94 -14.89 -1.53
N ASN A 527 -7.01 -14.12 -2.61
CA ASN A 527 -6.51 -12.74 -2.68
C ASN A 527 -7.61 -11.71 -2.37
N ASP A 528 -8.84 -12.12 -2.01
CA ASP A 528 -9.89 -11.20 -1.59
C ASP A 528 -9.51 -10.53 -0.25
N PRO A 529 -9.54 -9.19 -0.15
CA PRO A 529 -9.08 -8.51 1.07
C PRO A 529 -9.91 -8.84 2.33
N VAL A 530 -11.22 -9.11 2.17
CA VAL A 530 -12.08 -9.52 3.28
C VAL A 530 -11.72 -10.93 3.73
N PHE A 531 -11.48 -11.83 2.77
CA PHE A 531 -10.97 -13.17 3.06
C PHE A 531 -9.68 -13.10 3.87
N GLN A 532 -8.68 -12.38 3.37
CA GLN A 532 -7.38 -12.25 4.03
C GLN A 532 -7.49 -11.67 5.44
N SER A 533 -8.36 -10.67 5.64
CA SER A 533 -8.51 -10.01 6.94
C SER A 533 -9.17 -10.92 7.99
N LEU A 534 -10.15 -11.74 7.60
CA LEU A 534 -10.85 -12.64 8.52
C LEU A 534 -10.11 -13.97 8.71
N ALA A 535 -9.64 -14.59 7.63
CA ALA A 535 -8.97 -15.89 7.67
C ALA A 535 -7.63 -15.81 8.41
N ASN A 536 -6.88 -14.72 8.25
CA ASN A 536 -5.56 -14.54 8.88
C ASN A 536 -5.62 -13.83 10.25
N ALA A 537 -6.82 -13.57 10.79
CA ALA A 537 -6.95 -13.07 12.16
C ALA A 537 -6.56 -14.18 13.15
N GLY A 538 -5.31 -14.16 13.61
CA GLY A 538 -4.74 -15.21 14.47
C GLY A 538 -5.13 -15.13 15.94
N THR A 539 -5.83 -14.07 16.35
CA THR A 539 -6.37 -13.92 17.71
C THR A 539 -7.81 -13.43 17.71
N ALA A 540 -8.56 -13.74 18.77
CA ALA A 540 -9.92 -13.24 18.96
C ALA A 540 -9.98 -11.71 18.96
N GLN A 541 -8.94 -11.02 19.45
CA GLN A 541 -8.84 -9.56 19.44
C GLN A 541 -8.70 -9.01 18.02
N GLN A 542 -7.86 -9.61 17.18
CA GLN A 542 -7.75 -9.22 15.77
C GLN A 542 -9.05 -9.48 15.02
N LEU A 543 -9.70 -10.62 15.26
CA LEU A 543 -10.97 -10.94 14.63
C LEU A 543 -12.08 -9.97 15.08
N ALA A 544 -12.11 -9.60 16.36
CA ALA A 544 -13.06 -8.63 16.90
C ALA A 544 -12.95 -7.26 16.20
N GLN A 545 -11.72 -6.77 15.96
CA GLN A 545 -11.49 -5.50 15.28
C GLN A 545 -12.07 -5.46 13.86
N VAL A 546 -11.94 -6.56 13.11
CA VAL A 546 -12.50 -6.67 11.76
C VAL A 546 -14.02 -6.94 11.79
N SER A 547 -14.49 -7.66 12.81
CA SER A 547 -15.91 -8.07 12.93
C SER A 547 -16.90 -6.91 12.99
N GLU A 548 -16.53 -5.81 13.64
CA GLU A 548 -17.38 -4.62 13.77
C GLU A 548 -17.63 -3.93 12.42
N GLN A 549 -16.76 -4.17 11.43
CA GLN A 549 -16.89 -3.63 10.08
C GLN A 549 -17.86 -4.44 9.21
N LEU A 550 -18.20 -5.68 9.59
CA LEU A 550 -19.08 -6.57 8.81
C LEU A 550 -20.58 -6.28 9.01
N LYS A 551 -20.96 -5.65 10.11
CA LYS A 551 -22.37 -5.34 10.41
C LYS A 551 -22.79 -3.99 9.78
N PRO A 552 -24.09 -3.78 9.53
CA PRO A 552 -24.61 -2.45 9.20
C PRO A 552 -24.27 -1.40 10.25
N ASP A 553 -24.18 -0.15 9.80
CA ASP A 553 -24.02 0.99 10.70
C ASP A 553 -25.39 1.49 11.17
N VAL A 554 -25.63 1.37 12.48
CA VAL A 554 -26.93 1.66 13.12
C VAL A 554 -26.88 2.91 14.03
N ASN A 555 -25.97 3.84 13.72
CA ASN A 555 -25.70 5.05 14.51
C ASN A 555 -26.83 6.10 14.51
N ARG A 556 -27.89 5.95 13.69
CA ARG A 556 -29.04 6.86 13.54
C ARG A 556 -28.78 8.15 12.72
N GLY A 557 -27.59 8.37 12.18
CA GLY A 557 -27.25 9.61 11.47
C GLY A 557 -28.19 9.97 10.31
N ALA A 558 -28.52 9.01 9.44
CA ALA A 558 -29.44 9.24 8.30
C ALA A 558 -30.86 9.60 8.77
N LEU A 559 -31.33 8.99 9.86
CA LEU A 559 -32.65 9.29 10.43
C LEU A 559 -32.67 10.70 11.07
N ASP A 560 -31.65 11.04 11.86
CA ASP A 560 -31.60 12.34 12.53
C ASP A 560 -31.32 13.50 11.55
N VAL A 561 -30.59 13.28 10.44
CA VAL A 561 -30.50 14.26 9.33
C VAL A 561 -31.86 14.48 8.68
N ALA A 562 -32.60 13.40 8.38
CA ALA A 562 -33.94 13.50 7.81
C ALA A 562 -34.91 14.27 8.73
N LEU A 563 -34.83 14.05 10.05
CA LEU A 563 -35.68 14.72 11.06
C LEU A 563 -35.25 16.17 11.36
N SER A 564 -33.94 16.43 11.47
CA SER A 564 -33.41 17.78 11.73
C SER A 564 -33.62 18.70 10.54
N GLY A 565 -33.52 18.19 9.30
CA GLY A 565 -33.92 18.91 8.10
C GLY A 565 -35.34 19.45 8.21
N GLN A 566 -36.29 18.63 8.69
CA GLN A 566 -37.66 19.07 8.95
C GLN A 566 -37.75 20.10 10.07
N THR A 567 -36.96 19.96 11.13
CA THR A 567 -36.97 20.92 12.25
C THR A 567 -36.45 22.29 11.82
N VAL A 568 -35.40 22.33 10.99
CA VAL A 568 -34.88 23.57 10.42
C VAL A 568 -35.90 24.21 9.47
N ILE A 569 -36.53 23.42 8.58
CA ILE A 569 -37.60 23.89 7.68
C ILE A 569 -38.80 24.42 8.48
N ASN A 570 -39.20 23.74 9.56
CA ASN A 570 -40.28 24.20 10.43
C ASN A 570 -39.91 25.47 11.20
N GLY A 571 -38.68 25.62 11.68
CA GLY A 571 -38.21 26.86 12.29
C GLY A 571 -38.28 28.02 11.29
N ALA A 572 -37.87 27.78 10.05
CA ALA A 572 -38.00 28.67 8.91
C ALA A 572 -39.45 29.15 8.68
N ILE A 573 -40.41 28.21 8.67
CA ILE A 573 -41.85 28.44 8.48
C ILE A 573 -42.51 29.12 9.70
N PHE A 574 -42.22 28.68 10.92
CA PHE A 574 -42.88 29.20 12.12
C PHE A 574 -42.35 30.57 12.53
N ASN A 575 -41.05 30.84 12.35
CA ASN A 575 -40.53 32.21 12.47
C ASN A 575 -41.23 33.14 11.47
N ARG A 576 -41.50 32.66 10.25
CA ARG A 576 -42.23 33.40 9.21
C ARG A 576 -43.68 33.69 9.60
N LEU A 577 -44.42 32.69 10.07
CA LEU A 577 -45.82 32.84 10.48
C LEU A 577 -45.97 33.81 11.66
N THR A 578 -44.96 33.84 12.53
CA THR A 578 -44.94 34.75 13.67
C THR A 578 -44.79 36.22 13.26
N ASP A 579 -44.00 36.51 12.22
CA ASP A 579 -43.85 37.86 11.64
C ASP A 579 -45.17 38.37 11.00
N GLN A 580 -46.06 37.48 10.53
CA GLN A 580 -47.33 37.88 9.89
C GLN A 580 -48.44 38.28 10.83
N ARG A 581 -48.45 37.80 12.07
CA ARG A 581 -49.51 38.14 13.04
C ARG A 581 -49.55 39.63 13.38
N ALA A 582 -48.48 40.36 13.06
CA ALA A 582 -48.36 41.80 13.27
C ALA A 582 -48.49 42.64 11.99
N GLY A 583 -48.52 42.03 10.79
CA GLY A 583 -48.54 42.72 9.50
C GLY A 583 -49.93 42.87 8.88
N HIS A 584 -50.13 43.92 8.08
CA HIS A 584 -51.39 44.18 7.33
C HIS A 584 -51.30 43.79 5.84
N GLN A 585 -50.19 43.19 5.43
CA GLN A 585 -49.91 42.91 4.01
C GLN A 585 -50.67 41.69 3.50
N THR A 586 -51.06 41.71 2.21
CA THR A 586 -51.93 40.70 1.60
C THR A 586 -51.20 39.41 1.23
N GLY A 587 -49.90 39.49 0.95
CA GLY A 587 -49.07 38.30 0.77
C GLY A 587 -47.58 38.58 0.75
N GLY A 588 -46.80 37.58 0.33
CA GLY A 588 -45.50 37.82 -0.24
C GLY A 588 -44.61 36.61 -0.36
N VAL A 589 -43.35 36.87 -0.71
CA VAL A 589 -42.33 35.86 -1.01
C VAL A 589 -41.17 35.94 -0.03
N TRP A 590 -40.55 34.81 0.25
CA TRP A 590 -39.39 34.74 1.12
C TRP A 590 -38.39 33.67 0.67
N VAL A 591 -37.13 33.87 1.05
CA VAL A 591 -36.02 32.95 0.84
C VAL A 591 -35.22 32.85 2.13
N GLN A 592 -34.75 31.63 2.43
CA GLN A 592 -33.96 31.31 3.60
C GLN A 592 -32.78 30.42 3.21
N GLY A 593 -31.60 30.75 3.72
CA GLY A 593 -30.42 29.90 3.67
C GLY A 593 -30.16 29.31 5.04
N LEU A 594 -29.81 28.02 5.10
CA LEU A 594 -29.59 27.30 6.35
C LEU A 594 -28.26 26.53 6.33
N SER A 595 -27.65 26.42 7.51
CA SER A 595 -26.53 25.54 7.78
C SER A 595 -26.70 24.93 9.17
N SER A 596 -26.41 23.65 9.31
CA SER A 596 -26.51 22.92 10.58
C SER A 596 -25.31 21.99 10.76
N ASN A 597 -24.79 21.93 11.98
CA ASN A 597 -23.82 20.93 12.40
C ASN A 597 -24.43 20.11 13.53
N MET A 598 -24.20 18.81 13.54
CA MET A 598 -24.79 17.87 14.47
C MET A 598 -23.73 16.88 14.94
N ASP A 599 -23.78 16.53 16.21
CA ASP A 599 -22.92 15.53 16.83
C ASP A 599 -23.73 14.63 17.77
N GLN A 600 -23.46 13.32 17.69
CA GLN A 600 -24.03 12.29 18.54
C GLN A 600 -22.89 11.44 19.10
N ASP A 601 -22.68 11.53 20.41
CA ASP A 601 -21.76 10.65 21.13
C ASP A 601 -22.16 9.18 21.00
N GLY A 602 -21.17 8.29 21.02
CA GLY A 602 -21.37 6.85 21.11
C GLY A 602 -22.21 6.46 22.34
N ARG A 603 -23.21 5.58 22.14
CA ARG A 603 -24.19 5.24 23.18
C ARG A 603 -24.54 3.76 23.21
N GLY A 604 -24.55 3.18 24.42
CA GLY A 604 -25.00 1.80 24.63
C GLY A 604 -24.20 0.77 23.82
N GLY A 605 -22.90 1.01 23.63
CA GLY A 605 -22.01 0.17 22.82
C GLY A 605 -22.12 0.37 21.31
N ASN A 606 -22.91 1.35 20.84
CA ASN A 606 -22.99 1.74 19.43
C ASN A 606 -22.16 2.99 19.19
N ASN A 607 -21.65 3.11 17.96
CA ASN A 607 -20.82 4.23 17.53
C ASN A 607 -21.62 5.51 17.37
N GLY A 608 -20.94 6.64 17.55
CA GLY A 608 -21.49 7.97 17.29
C GLY A 608 -21.41 8.37 15.83
N TYR A 609 -21.83 9.60 15.56
CA TYR A 609 -21.71 10.22 14.25
C TYR A 609 -21.70 11.75 14.36
N SER A 610 -21.13 12.38 13.35
CA SER A 610 -21.26 13.81 13.08
C SER A 610 -21.95 14.03 11.74
N ALA A 611 -22.75 15.08 11.61
CA ALA A 611 -23.36 15.46 10.34
C ALA A 611 -23.30 16.97 10.11
N ASN A 612 -23.06 17.36 8.86
CA ASN A 612 -23.15 18.74 8.41
C ASN A 612 -24.21 18.84 7.32
N SER A 613 -25.12 19.80 7.45
CA SER A 613 -26.20 20.05 6.51
C SER A 613 -26.17 21.51 6.05
N SER A 614 -26.48 21.74 4.79
CA SER A 614 -26.67 23.08 4.24
C SER A 614 -27.77 23.06 3.19
N GLY A 615 -28.45 24.18 3.02
CA GLY A 615 -29.57 24.21 2.09
C GLY A 615 -30.26 25.55 1.96
N MET A 616 -31.37 25.54 1.24
CA MET A 616 -32.21 26.71 1.03
C MET A 616 -33.68 26.33 1.03
N ALA A 617 -34.51 27.26 1.49
CA ALA A 617 -35.97 27.17 1.39
C ALA A 617 -36.51 28.44 0.75
N VAL A 618 -37.50 28.28 -0.12
CA VAL A 618 -38.23 29.37 -0.76
C VAL A 618 -39.72 29.16 -0.57
N GLY A 619 -40.45 30.23 -0.32
CA GLY A 619 -41.88 30.13 -0.08
C GLY A 619 -42.66 31.36 -0.49
N VAL A 620 -43.96 31.14 -0.64
CA VAL A 620 -44.96 32.17 -0.91
C VAL A 620 -46.16 31.94 0.00
N ASP A 621 -46.69 33.02 0.55
CA ASP A 621 -47.85 32.99 1.44
C ASP A 621 -48.79 34.17 1.16
N GLY A 622 -50.06 33.99 1.54
CA GLY A 622 -51.12 34.97 1.34
C GLY A 622 -52.20 34.87 2.40
N ARG A 623 -52.74 36.03 2.78
CA ARG A 623 -53.84 36.14 3.76
C ARG A 623 -55.14 35.71 3.09
N LEU A 624 -55.73 34.62 3.59
CA LEU A 624 -57.00 34.08 3.09
C LEU A 624 -58.20 34.89 3.62
N ASN A 625 -58.12 35.31 4.88
CA ASN A 625 -59.09 36.16 5.57
C ASN A 625 -58.42 36.87 6.74
N ASP A 626 -59.17 37.62 7.54
CA ASP A 626 -58.58 38.43 8.62
C ASP A 626 -57.89 37.67 9.75
N THR A 627 -58.10 36.37 9.81
CA THR A 627 -57.57 35.49 10.85
C THR A 627 -56.68 34.38 10.30
N THR A 628 -56.57 34.21 8.98
CA THR A 628 -55.92 33.05 8.37
C THR A 628 -54.94 33.44 7.27
N THR A 629 -53.74 32.89 7.35
CA THR A 629 -52.73 32.92 6.29
C THR A 629 -52.35 31.51 5.89
N LEU A 630 -52.20 31.27 4.59
CA LEU A 630 -51.74 30.00 4.03
C LEU A 630 -50.55 30.24 3.11
N GLY A 631 -49.64 29.29 3.06
CA GLY A 631 -48.49 29.35 2.18
C GLY A 631 -47.95 27.98 1.81
N VAL A 632 -47.12 27.98 0.78
CA VAL A 632 -46.38 26.80 0.31
C VAL A 632 -44.89 27.13 0.27
N ALA A 633 -44.07 26.13 0.54
CA ALA A 633 -42.62 26.24 0.53
C ALA A 633 -41.98 25.02 -0.13
N TYR A 634 -40.90 25.26 -0.85
CA TYR A 634 -39.99 24.24 -1.35
C TYR A 634 -38.65 24.37 -0.64
N SER A 635 -38.07 23.25 -0.23
CA SER A 635 -36.79 23.21 0.46
C SER A 635 -35.85 22.21 -0.20
N TYR A 636 -34.58 22.58 -0.26
CA TYR A 636 -33.46 21.76 -0.69
C TYR A 636 -32.43 21.65 0.43
N LEU A 637 -31.95 20.45 0.71
CA LEU A 637 -30.98 20.14 1.75
C LEU A 637 -29.91 19.19 1.20
N ASN A 638 -28.65 19.52 1.39
CA ASN A 638 -27.52 18.62 1.16
C ASN A 638 -26.81 18.37 2.48
N SER A 639 -26.59 17.10 2.81
CA SER A 639 -26.01 16.67 4.08
C SER A 639 -24.92 15.63 3.92
N ASN A 640 -23.91 15.70 4.78
CA ASN A 640 -22.79 14.76 4.83
C ASN A 640 -22.69 14.19 6.25
N ILE A 641 -22.81 12.87 6.37
CA ILE A 641 -22.77 12.13 7.64
C ILE A 641 -21.46 11.36 7.70
N HIS A 642 -20.74 11.49 8.82
CA HIS A 642 -19.53 10.73 9.13
C HIS A 642 -19.75 9.93 10.41
N SER A 643 -19.57 8.62 10.34
CA SER A 643 -19.62 7.71 11.48
C SER A 643 -18.25 7.60 12.15
N ASP A 644 -18.20 7.34 13.46
CA ASP A 644 -16.94 7.08 14.17
C ASP A 644 -16.23 5.80 13.67
N LEU A 645 -16.95 4.92 12.95
CA LEU A 645 -16.37 3.78 12.24
C LEU A 645 -15.64 4.15 10.94
N GLY A 646 -15.65 5.42 10.54
CA GLY A 646 -15.11 5.88 9.26
C GLY A 646 -16.04 5.66 8.06
N ASN A 647 -17.30 5.27 8.30
CA ASN A 647 -18.33 5.20 7.26
C ASN A 647 -18.84 6.59 6.91
N LYS A 648 -19.30 6.75 5.67
CA LYS A 648 -19.84 8.02 5.17
C LYS A 648 -21.20 7.83 4.53
N THR A 649 -22.10 8.79 4.68
CA THR A 649 -23.36 8.84 3.93
C THR A 649 -23.63 10.26 3.48
N ASP A 650 -23.84 10.43 2.18
CA ASP A 650 -24.23 11.70 1.56
C ASP A 650 -25.74 11.65 1.31
N VAL A 651 -26.46 12.71 1.67
CA VAL A 651 -27.92 12.78 1.57
C VAL A 651 -28.32 14.07 0.86
N GLU A 652 -29.02 13.93 -0.26
CA GLU A 652 -29.62 15.03 -1.00
C GLU A 652 -31.14 14.97 -0.84
N GLY A 653 -31.74 16.02 -0.30
CA GLY A 653 -33.14 16.03 0.12
C GLY A 653 -33.94 17.19 -0.48
N HIS A 654 -35.13 16.86 -0.97
CA HIS A 654 -36.12 17.82 -1.47
C HIS A 654 -37.42 17.70 -0.66
N ALA A 655 -37.98 18.82 -0.22
CA ALA A 655 -39.24 18.82 0.52
C ALA A 655 -40.22 19.89 0.04
N LEU A 656 -41.50 19.53 -0.02
CA LEU A 656 -42.61 20.43 -0.23
C LEU A 656 -43.41 20.55 1.07
N SER A 657 -43.68 21.79 1.48
CA SER A 657 -44.37 22.11 2.72
C SER A 657 -45.58 22.97 2.47
N LEU A 658 -46.73 22.57 3.02
CA LEU A 658 -47.91 23.39 3.21
C LEU A 658 -47.89 23.93 4.63
N TYR A 659 -48.12 25.23 4.80
CA TYR A 659 -48.14 25.84 6.13
C TYR A 659 -49.22 26.91 6.24
N GLY A 660 -49.59 27.23 7.48
CA GLY A 660 -50.54 28.27 7.73
C GLY A 660 -50.59 28.71 9.18
N ASN A 661 -51.10 29.92 9.37
CA ASN A 661 -51.41 30.47 10.68
C ASN A 661 -52.91 30.79 10.77
N TRP A 662 -53.48 30.49 11.92
CA TRP A 662 -54.75 31.03 12.38
C TRP A 662 -54.51 31.87 13.64
N ALA A 663 -54.96 33.12 13.64
CA ALA A 663 -54.84 34.02 14.79
C ALA A 663 -56.16 34.77 15.03
N LEU A 664 -56.67 34.67 16.25
CA LEU A 664 -57.88 35.36 16.69
C LEU A 664 -57.61 36.05 18.03
N GLN A 665 -57.71 37.38 18.04
CA GLN A 665 -57.33 38.21 19.19
C GLN A 665 -55.90 37.90 19.64
N ASN A 666 -55.73 37.35 20.85
CA ASN A 666 -54.43 36.98 21.42
C ASN A 666 -54.12 35.49 21.23
N TRP A 667 -55.03 34.67 20.70
CA TRP A 667 -54.80 33.25 20.48
C TRP A 667 -54.24 33.00 19.08
N PHE A 668 -53.35 32.03 18.97
CA PHE A 668 -52.82 31.59 17.69
C PHE A 668 -52.63 30.09 17.60
N VAL A 669 -52.70 29.59 16.36
CA VAL A 669 -52.29 28.26 15.96
C VAL A 669 -51.47 28.36 14.69
N ASP A 670 -50.25 27.81 14.69
CA ASP A 670 -49.47 27.56 13.48
C ASP A 670 -49.50 26.08 13.16
N GLY A 671 -49.59 25.77 11.87
CA GLY A 671 -49.51 24.40 11.37
C GLY A 671 -48.61 24.28 10.16
N SER A 672 -47.94 23.15 10.03
CA SER A 672 -47.23 22.73 8.83
C SER A 672 -47.43 21.24 8.54
N LEU A 673 -47.45 20.91 7.25
CA LEU A 673 -47.42 19.55 6.72
C LEU A 673 -46.39 19.50 5.59
N SER A 674 -45.40 18.63 5.73
CA SER A 674 -44.27 18.50 4.80
C SER A 674 -44.16 17.08 4.27
N TYR A 675 -43.91 16.96 2.98
CA TYR A 675 -43.49 15.70 2.34
C TYR A 675 -42.12 15.90 1.71
N GLY A 676 -41.18 15.04 2.05
CA GLY A 676 -39.80 15.06 1.55
C GLY A 676 -39.38 13.74 0.93
N HIS A 677 -38.51 13.83 -0.07
CA HIS A 677 -37.83 12.72 -0.72
C HIS A 677 -36.33 12.99 -0.67
N ASN A 678 -35.54 11.98 -0.31
CA ASN A 678 -34.08 12.10 -0.23
C ASN A 678 -33.39 10.93 -0.91
N ASP A 679 -32.36 11.25 -1.70
CA ASP A 679 -31.42 10.30 -2.28
C ASP A 679 -30.25 10.11 -1.31
N ASN A 680 -29.90 8.85 -1.00
CA ASN A 680 -28.91 8.52 0.02
C ASN A 680 -27.81 7.64 -0.57
N ASP A 681 -26.59 8.16 -0.59
CA ASP A 681 -25.41 7.44 -1.05
C ASP A 681 -24.50 7.10 0.14
N SER A 682 -24.38 5.81 0.43
CA SER A 682 -23.63 5.27 1.58
C SER A 682 -22.33 4.59 1.14
N LYS A 683 -21.29 4.75 1.96
CA LYS A 683 -19.99 4.12 1.82
C LYS A 683 -19.57 3.52 3.16
N ARG A 684 -19.54 2.19 3.22
CA ARG A 684 -19.09 1.41 4.39
C ARG A 684 -17.71 0.82 4.12
N HIS A 685 -16.77 1.05 5.03
CA HIS A 685 -15.42 0.50 4.94
C HIS A 685 -15.34 -0.84 5.65
N VAL A 686 -14.87 -1.88 4.96
CA VAL A 686 -14.79 -3.23 5.48
C VAL A 686 -13.54 -3.94 4.97
N ALA A 687 -12.63 -4.28 5.88
CA ALA A 687 -11.42 -5.06 5.60
C ALA A 687 -10.61 -4.55 4.39
N GLY A 688 -10.39 -3.23 4.32
CA GLY A 688 -9.65 -2.59 3.22
C GLY A 688 -10.44 -2.40 1.92
N THR A 689 -11.71 -2.80 1.88
CA THR A 689 -12.64 -2.56 0.76
C THR A 689 -13.71 -1.52 1.11
N THR A 690 -14.44 -1.03 0.10
CA THR A 690 -15.56 -0.10 0.30
C THR A 690 -16.84 -0.69 -0.30
N ALA A 691 -17.80 -1.02 0.56
CA ALA A 691 -19.15 -1.37 0.17
C ALA A 691 -19.96 -0.08 -0.06
N LYS A 692 -20.56 0.06 -1.24
CA LYS A 692 -21.33 1.25 -1.65
C LYS A 692 -22.80 0.90 -1.83
N GLY A 693 -23.69 1.62 -1.17
CA GLY A 693 -25.15 1.48 -1.33
C GLY A 693 -25.78 2.80 -1.76
N SER A 694 -26.83 2.73 -2.57
CA SER A 694 -27.63 3.89 -3.00
C SER A 694 -29.10 3.53 -2.81
N TYR A 695 -29.85 4.40 -2.12
CA TYR A 695 -31.24 4.15 -1.75
C TYR A 695 -32.03 5.42 -1.47
N ASP A 696 -33.34 5.32 -1.63
CA ASP A 696 -34.24 6.46 -1.45
C ASP A 696 -34.85 6.44 -0.05
N SER A 697 -35.18 7.63 0.46
CA SER A 697 -35.95 7.78 1.68
C SER A 697 -37.04 8.84 1.55
N ASN A 698 -38.19 8.58 2.17
CA ASN A 698 -39.35 9.48 2.16
C ASN A 698 -39.71 9.89 3.58
N VAL A 699 -40.04 11.17 3.77
CA VAL A 699 -40.38 11.77 5.06
C VAL A 699 -41.75 12.44 4.97
N LEU A 700 -42.68 12.03 5.82
CA LEU A 700 -43.92 12.75 6.05
C LEU A 700 -43.88 13.37 7.44
N ALA A 701 -43.94 14.69 7.53
CA ALA A 701 -43.87 15.41 8.79
C ALA A 701 -45.05 16.37 8.97
N ALA A 702 -45.61 16.42 10.18
CA ALA A 702 -46.65 17.37 10.56
C ALA A 702 -46.25 18.06 11.87
N SER A 703 -46.51 19.35 11.98
CA SER A 703 -46.21 20.12 13.20
C SER A 703 -47.28 21.15 13.47
N VAL A 704 -47.68 21.28 14.73
CA VAL A 704 -48.67 22.26 15.17
C VAL A 704 -48.16 22.95 16.43
N ILE A 705 -48.26 24.28 16.48
CA ILE A 705 -47.93 25.10 17.65
C ILE A 705 -49.16 25.93 18.00
N GLY A 706 -49.65 25.82 19.24
CA GLY A 706 -50.71 26.67 19.78
C GLY A 706 -50.18 27.55 20.89
N GLY A 707 -50.64 28.80 20.99
CA GLY A 707 -50.19 29.69 22.05
C GLY A 707 -51.04 30.95 22.23
N TYR A 708 -50.59 31.79 23.17
CA TYR A 708 -51.26 33.05 23.53
C TYR A 708 -50.26 34.21 23.51
N SER A 709 -50.51 35.24 22.72
CA SER A 709 -49.65 36.42 22.61
C SER A 709 -49.98 37.47 23.66
N PHE A 710 -49.20 37.51 24.75
CA PHE A 710 -49.29 38.52 25.80
C PHE A 710 -48.38 39.72 25.47
N LYS A 711 -48.97 40.92 25.37
CA LYS A 711 -48.28 42.17 25.01
C LYS A 711 -48.31 43.16 26.18
N PRO A 712 -47.40 43.06 27.17
CA PRO A 712 -47.38 43.96 28.33
C PRO A 712 -47.06 45.42 27.96
N SER A 713 -46.43 45.65 26.80
CA SER A 713 -46.23 46.97 26.20
C SER A 713 -46.16 46.85 24.68
N GLN A 714 -46.13 47.98 23.97
CA GLN A 714 -45.90 47.98 22.51
C GLN A 714 -44.52 47.43 22.11
N ALA A 715 -43.55 47.45 23.04
CA ALA A 715 -42.18 47.04 22.78
C ALA A 715 -41.89 45.56 23.10
N VAL A 716 -42.80 44.84 23.77
CA VAL A 716 -42.53 43.48 24.29
C VAL A 716 -43.69 42.53 24.00
N VAL A 717 -43.36 41.35 23.48
CA VAL A 717 -44.30 40.24 23.25
C VAL A 717 -43.79 38.99 23.98
N ILE A 718 -44.67 38.34 24.73
CA ILE A 718 -44.43 37.08 25.43
C ILE A 718 -45.46 36.05 24.95
N GLU A 719 -44.99 34.89 24.50
CA GLU A 719 -45.88 33.85 23.94
C GLU A 719 -45.60 32.50 24.60
N PRO A 720 -46.31 32.13 25.69
CA PRO A 720 -46.40 30.74 26.10
C PRO A 720 -47.03 29.90 24.99
N ARG A 721 -46.46 28.73 24.73
CA ARG A 721 -46.87 27.85 23.63
C ARG A 721 -46.71 26.38 23.97
N VAL A 722 -47.53 25.57 23.31
CA VAL A 722 -47.46 24.11 23.27
C VAL A 722 -47.33 23.66 21.83
N ALA A 723 -46.63 22.54 21.62
CA ALA A 723 -46.33 22.03 20.30
C ALA A 723 -46.56 20.52 20.25
N ALA A 724 -47.03 20.04 19.09
CA ALA A 724 -47.08 18.63 18.76
C ALA A 724 -46.40 18.43 17.40
N ARG A 725 -45.49 17.46 17.31
CA ARG A 725 -44.75 17.13 16.09
C ARG A 725 -44.88 15.63 15.81
N TYR A 726 -45.02 15.27 14.55
CA TYR A 726 -45.02 13.89 14.10
C TYR A 726 -44.20 13.75 12.82
N ALA A 727 -43.39 12.71 12.73
CA ALA A 727 -42.65 12.36 11.53
C ALA A 727 -42.68 10.84 11.28
N ASN A 728 -42.99 10.46 10.04
CA ASN A 728 -42.82 9.10 9.52
C ASN A 728 -41.69 9.11 8.48
N VAL A 729 -40.64 8.34 8.73
CA VAL A 729 -39.50 8.19 7.82
C VAL A 729 -39.49 6.76 7.29
N ARG A 730 -39.49 6.61 5.96
CA ARG A 730 -39.39 5.32 5.27
C ARG A 730 -38.11 5.32 4.44
N MET A 731 -37.28 4.30 4.63
CA MET A 731 -36.07 4.09 3.83
C MET A 731 -36.24 2.80 3.05
N ASP A 732 -35.98 2.85 1.74
CA ASP A 732 -36.13 1.69 0.88
C ASP A 732 -35.03 0.65 1.15
N GLY A 733 -35.29 -0.60 0.74
CA GLY A 733 -34.28 -1.65 0.81
C GLY A 733 -33.25 -1.47 -0.30
N TYR A 734 -32.01 -1.87 -0.06
CA TYR A 734 -30.92 -1.69 -1.01
C TYR A 734 -29.84 -2.75 -0.90
N ASP A 735 -29.12 -2.95 -2.00
CA ASP A 735 -27.96 -3.83 -2.10
C ASP A 735 -26.68 -3.02 -2.25
N GLU A 736 -25.72 -3.26 -1.38
CA GLU A 736 -24.39 -2.71 -1.53
C GLU A 736 -23.60 -3.43 -2.64
N LYS A 737 -22.57 -2.75 -3.17
CA LYS A 737 -21.65 -3.28 -4.20
C LYS A 737 -20.20 -2.90 -3.87
N GLY A 738 -19.24 -3.59 -4.49
CA GLY A 738 -17.80 -3.25 -4.40
C GLY A 738 -17.03 -3.91 -3.26
N SER A 739 -17.66 -4.84 -2.54
CA SER A 739 -17.02 -5.65 -1.50
C SER A 739 -17.65 -7.05 -1.47
N SER A 740 -16.86 -8.08 -1.13
CA SER A 740 -17.37 -9.43 -0.85
C SER A 740 -18.20 -9.49 0.44
N ALA A 741 -18.06 -8.50 1.33
CA ALA A 741 -18.89 -8.29 2.50
C ALA A 741 -20.06 -7.31 2.27
N ALA A 742 -20.45 -7.07 1.01
CA ALA A 742 -21.62 -6.25 0.68
C ALA A 742 -22.91 -6.82 1.31
N LEU A 743 -23.77 -5.94 1.79
CA LEU A 743 -25.03 -6.26 2.46
C LEU A 743 -26.23 -5.93 1.58
N SER A 744 -27.22 -6.81 1.60
CA SER A 744 -28.59 -6.56 1.18
C SER A 744 -29.38 -6.17 2.42
N THR A 745 -29.87 -4.93 2.47
CA THR A 745 -30.58 -4.37 3.62
C THR A 745 -32.05 -4.21 3.28
N ARG A 746 -32.93 -4.69 4.17
CA ARG A 746 -34.38 -4.55 4.00
C ARG A 746 -34.86 -3.14 4.27
N SER A 747 -36.02 -2.80 3.71
CA SER A 747 -36.69 -1.52 3.94
C SER A 747 -37.00 -1.29 5.42
N GLN A 748 -36.98 -0.02 5.83
CA GLN A 748 -37.09 0.42 7.22
C GLN A 748 -38.17 1.50 7.34
N ARG A 749 -38.85 1.51 8.48
CA ARG A 749 -39.82 2.55 8.84
C ARG A 749 -39.58 2.97 10.28
N TYR A 750 -39.51 4.28 10.49
CA TYR A 750 -39.32 4.90 11.80
C TYR A 750 -40.40 5.95 12.04
N GLU A 751 -40.89 6.01 13.28
CA GLU A 751 -41.91 6.98 13.71
C GLU A 751 -41.41 7.78 14.91
N VAL A 752 -41.56 9.10 14.84
CA VAL A 752 -41.22 10.02 15.93
C VAL A 752 -42.45 10.89 16.21
N GLY A 753 -42.87 10.93 17.46
CA GLY A 753 -44.04 11.70 17.90
C GLY A 753 -43.71 12.47 19.17
N GLU A 754 -43.61 13.79 19.06
CA GLU A 754 -43.16 14.65 20.15
C GLU A 754 -44.27 15.57 20.65
N LEU A 755 -44.36 15.73 21.96
CA LEU A 755 -45.12 16.80 22.61
C LEU A 755 -44.16 17.75 23.29
N GLY A 756 -44.38 19.05 23.14
CA GLY A 756 -43.53 20.05 23.75
C GLY A 756 -44.27 21.26 24.27
N ALA A 757 -43.59 22.00 25.15
CA ALA A 757 -44.06 23.24 25.71
C ALA A 757 -42.89 24.21 25.89
N GLY A 758 -43.20 25.50 25.86
CA GLY A 758 -42.17 26.52 26.02
C GLY A 758 -42.69 27.93 25.87
N VAL A 759 -41.77 28.86 25.62
CA VAL A 759 -42.05 30.30 25.59
C VAL A 759 -41.27 30.98 24.49
N ARG A 760 -41.87 32.01 23.87
CA ARG A 760 -41.20 32.99 23.01
C ARG A 760 -41.17 34.36 23.70
N LEU A 761 -40.08 35.07 23.54
CA LEU A 761 -39.93 36.48 23.89
C LEU A 761 -39.49 37.23 22.63
N ALA A 762 -40.14 38.34 22.31
CA ALA A 762 -39.76 39.20 21.20
C ALA A 762 -39.88 40.68 21.57
N GLY A 763 -38.95 41.49 21.09
CA GLY A 763 -38.98 42.95 21.23
C GLY A 763 -39.40 43.62 19.93
N ASN A 764 -40.22 44.68 19.97
CA ASN A 764 -40.52 45.49 18.79
C ASN A 764 -39.95 46.89 18.99
N LEU A 765 -38.74 47.12 18.47
CA LEU A 765 -37.96 48.32 18.74
C LEU A 765 -37.84 49.18 17.47
N PRO A 766 -38.39 50.40 17.44
CA PRO A 766 -38.15 51.34 16.35
C PRO A 766 -36.65 51.60 16.19
N MET A 767 -36.11 51.44 14.98
CA MET A 767 -34.69 51.66 14.70
C MET A 767 -34.49 52.22 13.28
N GLY A 768 -34.00 53.46 13.19
CA GLY A 768 -33.77 54.13 11.90
C GLY A 768 -35.05 54.27 11.08
N ALA A 769 -35.01 53.80 9.83
CA ALA A 769 -36.15 53.79 8.91
C ALA A 769 -37.06 52.55 9.08
N GLY A 770 -36.82 51.71 10.08
CA GLY A 770 -37.48 50.42 10.24
C GLY A 770 -37.75 50.04 11.70
N SER A 771 -38.03 48.76 11.91
CA SER A 771 -38.20 48.14 13.23
C SER A 771 -37.24 46.96 13.37
N LEU A 772 -36.47 46.96 14.47
CA LEU A 772 -35.66 45.84 14.89
C LEU A 772 -36.46 44.95 15.84
N GLN A 773 -36.47 43.66 15.58
CA GLN A 773 -37.13 42.65 16.38
C GLN A 773 -36.15 41.56 16.80
N PRO A 774 -35.49 41.71 17.97
CA PRO A 774 -34.80 40.60 18.59
C PRO A 774 -35.82 39.60 19.17
N GLU A 775 -35.53 38.31 19.09
CA GLU A 775 -36.37 37.25 19.62
C GLU A 775 -35.56 36.12 20.27
N ALA A 776 -36.17 35.47 21.25
CA ALA A 776 -35.65 34.30 21.93
C ALA A 776 -36.77 33.28 22.16
N THR A 777 -36.43 32.00 21.98
CA THR A 777 -37.34 30.86 22.07
C THR A 777 -36.70 29.79 22.92
N LEU A 778 -37.46 29.22 23.86
CA LEU A 778 -37.08 28.01 24.57
C LEU A 778 -38.23 27.03 24.56
N MET A 779 -37.97 25.78 24.17
CA MET A 779 -38.92 24.68 24.12
C MET A 779 -38.30 23.42 24.74
N ALA A 780 -39.11 22.62 25.41
CA ALA A 780 -38.79 21.26 25.81
C ALA A 780 -39.77 20.30 25.14
N TYR A 781 -39.29 19.15 24.69
CA TYR A 781 -40.05 18.12 23.99
C TYR A 781 -39.84 16.75 24.62
N HIS A 782 -40.85 15.88 24.49
CA HIS A 782 -40.80 14.48 24.88
C HIS A 782 -41.29 13.59 23.72
N ASP A 783 -40.45 12.64 23.28
CA ASP A 783 -40.76 11.62 22.27
C ASP A 783 -41.56 10.45 22.88
N LEU A 784 -42.81 10.33 22.43
CA LEU A 784 -43.76 9.31 22.85
C LEU A 784 -43.50 7.94 22.22
N MET A 785 -42.85 7.90 21.04
CA MET A 785 -42.61 6.66 20.30
C MET A 785 -41.30 6.00 20.78
N GLY A 786 -40.19 6.75 20.72
CA GLY A 786 -38.88 6.27 21.13
C GLY A 786 -38.35 5.09 20.31
N ASP A 787 -38.69 5.05 19.02
CA ASP A 787 -38.27 4.01 18.08
C ASP A 787 -36.74 3.96 17.97
N ARG A 788 -36.19 2.75 18.18
CA ARG A 788 -34.77 2.47 18.04
C ARG A 788 -34.47 2.11 16.60
N VAL A 789 -33.29 2.48 16.11
CA VAL A 789 -32.83 2.00 14.79
C VAL A 789 -32.61 0.49 14.87
N ALA A 790 -33.24 -0.25 13.97
CA ALA A 790 -32.99 -1.66 13.75
C ALA A 790 -32.91 -1.90 12.25
N GLN A 791 -31.87 -2.59 11.82
CA GLN A 791 -31.61 -2.89 10.41
C GLN A 791 -31.45 -4.40 10.24
N THR A 792 -32.23 -4.98 9.32
CA THR A 792 -32.13 -6.39 8.97
C THR A 792 -31.42 -6.52 7.63
N SER A 793 -30.31 -7.25 7.62
CA SER A 793 -29.48 -7.43 6.44
C SER A 793 -29.00 -8.87 6.29
N ASN A 794 -28.66 -9.27 5.07
CA ASN A 794 -27.88 -10.47 4.77
C ASN A 794 -26.72 -10.08 3.85
N PHE A 795 -25.68 -10.90 3.74
CA PHE A 795 -24.66 -10.64 2.72
C PHE A 795 -25.24 -10.91 1.33
N VAL A 796 -24.90 -10.05 0.36
CA VAL A 796 -25.30 -10.21 -1.05
C VAL A 796 -24.76 -11.51 -1.62
N ALA A 797 -23.56 -11.91 -1.18
CA ALA A 797 -22.92 -13.17 -1.56
C ALA A 797 -23.61 -14.43 -0.98
N GLY A 798 -24.54 -14.28 -0.03
CA GLY A 798 -25.31 -15.39 0.56
C GLY A 798 -25.37 -15.37 2.08
N GLY A 799 -26.17 -16.28 2.65
CA GLY A 799 -26.28 -16.51 4.09
C GLY A 799 -27.55 -15.98 4.75
N ALA A 800 -27.74 -16.34 6.01
CA ALA A 800 -28.94 -16.00 6.78
C ALA A 800 -29.01 -14.49 7.09
N ALA A 801 -30.24 -13.94 7.08
CA ALA A 801 -30.47 -12.56 7.52
C ALA A 801 -30.25 -12.42 9.03
N PHE A 802 -29.64 -11.31 9.42
CA PHE A 802 -29.40 -10.94 10.81
C PHE A 802 -29.84 -9.49 11.06
N THR A 803 -30.20 -9.17 12.31
CA THR A 803 -30.64 -7.83 12.69
C THR A 803 -29.58 -7.17 13.58
N THR A 804 -29.23 -5.94 13.26
CA THR A 804 -28.40 -5.08 14.10
C THR A 804 -29.29 -3.99 14.68
N THR A 805 -29.24 -3.78 16.00
CA THR A 805 -30.05 -2.79 16.71
C THR A 805 -29.16 -1.72 17.32
N GLY A 806 -29.48 -0.46 17.04
CA GLY A 806 -28.80 0.71 17.57
C GLY A 806 -29.19 1.04 19.01
N ALA A 807 -28.66 2.14 19.53
CA ALA A 807 -28.90 2.59 20.90
C ALA A 807 -30.38 2.95 21.15
N SER A 808 -30.80 2.98 22.42
CA SER A 808 -32.07 3.63 22.79
C SER A 808 -31.98 5.13 22.59
N VAL A 809 -33.07 5.72 22.09
CA VAL A 809 -33.22 7.16 21.90
C VAL A 809 -33.34 7.87 23.24
N ALA A 810 -32.74 9.06 23.37
CA ALA A 810 -33.06 9.97 24.46
C ALA A 810 -34.39 10.63 24.14
N ARG A 811 -35.41 10.41 24.97
CA ARG A 811 -36.78 10.84 24.69
C ARG A 811 -37.02 12.31 25.00
N ASP A 812 -36.26 12.89 25.92
CA ASP A 812 -36.35 14.30 26.26
C ASP A 812 -35.35 15.12 25.43
N SER A 813 -35.83 16.16 24.77
CA SER A 813 -35.03 17.10 24.00
C SER A 813 -35.37 18.55 24.33
N TYR A 814 -34.40 19.44 24.14
CA TYR A 814 -34.50 20.86 24.44
C TYR A 814 -34.08 21.65 23.20
N GLU A 815 -34.83 22.69 22.88
CA GLU A 815 -34.57 23.56 21.73
C GLU A 815 -34.53 25.01 22.23
N ALA A 816 -33.41 25.68 21.99
CA ALA A 816 -33.23 27.10 22.30
C ALA A 816 -32.87 27.85 21.01
N SER A 817 -33.55 28.96 20.73
CA SER A 817 -33.27 29.78 19.55
C SER A 817 -33.20 31.25 19.91
N VAL A 818 -32.27 31.97 19.28
CA VAL A 818 -32.15 33.43 19.36
C VAL A 818 -32.06 33.99 17.95
N GLY A 819 -32.75 35.09 17.69
CA GLY A 819 -32.82 35.68 16.36
C GLY A 819 -33.00 37.18 16.39
N VAL A 820 -32.76 37.79 15.24
CA VAL A 820 -33.00 39.21 15.02
C VAL A 820 -33.54 39.45 13.63
N ASN A 821 -34.62 40.22 13.55
CA ASN A 821 -35.29 40.60 12.31
C ASN A 821 -35.26 42.12 12.18
N TYR A 822 -34.95 42.64 11.00
CA TYR A 822 -35.01 44.06 10.69
C TYR A 822 -35.96 44.28 9.52
N GLN A 823 -37.05 44.99 9.79
CA GLN A 823 -38.09 45.29 8.82
C GLN A 823 -38.01 46.76 8.40
N VAL A 824 -37.95 47.02 7.10
CA VAL A 824 -38.01 48.36 6.49
C VAL A 824 -39.02 48.34 5.36
N SER A 825 -40.10 49.11 5.48
CA SER A 825 -41.24 49.04 4.55
C SER A 825 -41.72 47.59 4.39
N ASP A 826 -41.71 47.08 3.17
CA ASP A 826 -42.17 45.74 2.83
C ASP A 826 -41.05 44.68 2.82
N PHE A 827 -39.82 45.09 3.11
CA PHE A 827 -38.67 44.21 3.13
C PHE A 827 -38.29 43.82 4.56
N THR A 828 -37.99 42.55 4.80
CA THR A 828 -37.47 42.06 6.09
C THR A 828 -36.26 41.18 5.86
N VAL A 829 -35.19 41.43 6.62
CA VAL A 829 -34.02 40.55 6.71
C VAL A 829 -33.83 40.09 8.14
N GLY A 830 -33.28 38.89 8.32
CA GLY A 830 -32.99 38.42 9.66
C GLY A 830 -31.99 37.28 9.68
N ALA A 831 -31.52 37.01 10.89
CA ALA A 831 -30.65 35.88 11.19
C ALA A 831 -31.11 35.23 12.49
N SER A 832 -30.98 33.91 12.58
CA SER A 832 -31.23 33.18 13.82
C SER A 832 -30.23 32.06 14.02
N TYR A 833 -29.95 31.77 15.28
CA TYR A 833 -29.19 30.63 15.74
C TYR A 833 -30.09 29.74 16.60
N THR A 834 -30.07 28.44 16.36
CA THR A 834 -30.85 27.44 17.09
C THR A 834 -29.94 26.34 17.57
N ARG A 835 -30.03 26.00 18.86
CA ARG A 835 -29.39 24.84 19.46
C ARG A 835 -30.43 23.83 19.90
N GLN A 836 -30.28 22.59 19.46
CA GLN A 836 -31.04 21.44 19.93
C GLN A 836 -30.12 20.54 20.76
N ALA A 837 -30.63 20.03 21.87
CA ALA A 837 -29.88 19.15 22.74
C ALA A 837 -30.77 18.02 23.27
N ARG A 838 -30.22 16.80 23.29
CA ARG A 838 -30.73 15.65 24.05
C ARG A 838 -29.52 14.90 24.62
N SER A 839 -29.71 13.90 25.47
CA SER A 839 -28.57 13.21 26.11
C SER A 839 -27.56 12.66 25.06
N GLY A 840 -26.32 13.19 25.09
CA GLY A 840 -25.23 12.81 24.19
C GLY A 840 -25.40 13.29 22.75
N PHE A 841 -26.23 14.30 22.50
CA PHE A 841 -26.50 14.84 21.18
C PHE A 841 -26.64 16.35 21.24
N ASP A 842 -26.03 17.04 20.30
CA ASP A 842 -26.31 18.43 20.04
C ASP A 842 -26.29 18.77 18.56
N ALA A 843 -27.14 19.74 18.20
CA ALA A 843 -27.17 20.29 16.86
C ALA A 843 -27.26 21.82 16.92
N ASP A 844 -26.40 22.47 16.15
CA ASP A 844 -26.26 23.92 16.05
C ASP A 844 -26.63 24.35 14.63
N GLY A 845 -27.67 25.16 14.51
CA GLY A 845 -28.19 25.66 13.24
C GLY A 845 -28.08 27.18 13.13
N VAL A 846 -27.66 27.68 11.96
CA VAL A 846 -27.68 29.09 11.59
C VAL A 846 -28.59 29.27 10.38
N MET A 847 -29.45 30.28 10.43
CA MET A 847 -30.36 30.63 9.34
C MET A 847 -30.23 32.11 9.00
N LEU A 848 -30.20 32.42 7.71
CA LEU A 848 -30.35 33.76 7.16
C LEU A 848 -31.66 33.84 6.38
N LYS A 849 -32.42 34.92 6.55
CA LYS A 849 -33.72 35.11 5.88
C LYS A 849 -33.85 36.46 5.20
N ALA A 850 -34.55 36.47 4.08
CA ALA A 850 -34.99 37.66 3.38
C ALA A 850 -36.44 37.50 2.90
N ARG A 851 -37.21 38.58 2.98
CA ARG A 851 -38.63 38.59 2.66
C ARG A 851 -39.03 39.88 1.97
N TYR A 852 -39.92 39.78 0.97
CA TYR A 852 -40.65 40.90 0.37
C TYR A 852 -42.17 40.70 0.49
N ALA A 853 -42.85 41.64 1.14
CA ALA A 853 -44.30 41.69 1.29
C ALA A 853 -44.96 42.54 0.18
N PHE A 854 -46.20 42.23 -0.19
CA PHE A 854 -46.97 43.03 -1.14
C PHE A 854 -48.49 42.97 -0.88
#